data_AF-A0A846WGT0-F1
#
_entry.id   AF-A0A846WGT0-F1
#
_cell.length_a   1.000
_cell.length_b   1.000
_cell.length_c   1.000
_cell.angle_alpha   90.00
_cell.angle_beta   90.00
_cell.angle_gamma   90.00
#
_symmetry.space_group_name_H-M   'P 1'
#
loop_
_entity.id
_entity.type
_entity.pdbx_description
1 polymer ?
#
loop_
_entity_poly.entity_id
_entity_poly.type
_entity_poly.pdbx_seq_one_letter_code
_entity_poly.pdbx_strand_id
1 'polypeptide(L)'
;MRRKTETPSAGKPSAPRGPLRPVEIASIAIFGGLAVAAVVIAAVIPLASAVRVLAPVPLALIAARTRPRATVAAAVATTGVAFAMAGSGAALSVFGSAVLGGIIGELKRRGRGVPAMLAAATIVAPVVAAVTVLILLILKPLRELVLAALSNSLEGAARWIGKIPSIGDGIAHGLTSFRTSIVDWWWLWILVSGAVGTFLTIVVAWWILGAVIERLSDVPSEDTLDAGDAEVTIGDDTVIAPLPMTLRDVEFSYEPVGRRILRGIDMTIEPGEFIAVVGANGSGKSTLAKILAGRHPSAGTLTRPGAAGLGRLGGTAMVLQRPETQMLGSRVADDVVWGLPAGADVDVEALLAEVGLAGLGERETSDLSGGQQQRLAIAGALARNPALLIADEVTSMVDPQGREEIMALLTALPRTRGVAVVLITHRASEASAADRVVHIVDGRAVPESPTWFPAAGPGGEARPETVGETHAIGHRAPLLRLTDVGHTYLAGSPWEVRALSAVSLTVDRGDGLLIVGGNGSGKTTLAWIMAGLIAPSEGTCELSDDGDWAKVTGKVGEVGLAFQHARLQIQKQNVGEEIMAAGGEKVGTTEVARALESVGLPRSIAAARTDSLSGGQMRRVVLAGLLARRPEVLVLDEPLAGLDPGARTEVIGVLAGLRRAGMTIVIISHDFASLGDVCDRRVHLVRGVLTEGGTDHVDDGPALDINPHEPEVTDAARPTLFRGKRSHE
;
A
#
# COMPACT_ATOMS: atom_id res chain seq x y z
N MET A 1 -26.23 44.14 -36.16
CA MET A 1 -26.82 42.79 -36.36
C MET A 1 -25.71 41.76 -36.58
N ARG A 2 -25.28 41.07 -35.52
CA ARG A 2 -24.46 39.85 -35.62
C ARG A 2 -25.11 38.82 -34.69
N ARG A 3 -25.69 37.77 -35.28
CA ARG A 3 -26.28 36.63 -34.58
C ARG A 3 -25.18 35.89 -33.83
N LYS A 4 -25.30 35.81 -32.50
CA LYS A 4 -24.62 34.81 -31.67
C LYS A 4 -25.28 33.47 -31.96
N THR A 5 -24.54 32.55 -32.55
CA THR A 5 -24.86 31.12 -32.59
C THR A 5 -24.76 30.57 -31.17
N GLU A 6 -25.91 30.25 -30.57
CA GLU A 6 -25.99 29.49 -29.33
C GLU A 6 -25.56 28.05 -29.60
N THR A 7 -24.48 27.62 -28.94
CA THR A 7 -24.14 26.22 -28.76
C THR A 7 -25.12 25.61 -27.74
N PRO A 8 -25.68 24.41 -27.99
CA PRO A 8 -26.56 23.77 -27.03
C PRO A 8 -25.78 23.43 -25.76
N SER A 9 -26.22 24.00 -24.64
CA SER A 9 -25.79 23.68 -23.29
C SER A 9 -25.85 22.16 -23.09
N ALA A 10 -24.69 21.51 -22.99
CA ALA A 10 -24.58 20.14 -22.51
C ALA A 10 -25.28 20.02 -21.15
N GLY A 11 -26.42 19.33 -21.12
CA GLY A 11 -27.16 19.06 -19.89
C GLY A 11 -26.23 18.38 -18.89
N LYS A 12 -26.15 18.92 -17.67
CA LYS A 12 -25.49 18.24 -16.54
C LYS A 12 -26.05 16.81 -16.46
N PRO A 13 -25.21 15.76 -16.40
CA PRO A 13 -25.70 14.40 -16.27
C PRO A 13 -26.58 14.31 -15.02
N SER A 14 -27.82 13.85 -15.20
CA SER A 14 -28.72 13.57 -14.09
C SER A 14 -28.05 12.59 -13.15
N ALA A 15 -27.94 12.93 -11.86
CA ALA A 15 -27.32 12.06 -10.86
C ALA A 15 -27.96 10.66 -10.91
N PRO A 16 -27.18 9.58 -11.09
CA PRO A 16 -27.72 8.25 -11.35
C PRO A 16 -28.60 7.79 -10.17
N ARG A 17 -29.88 7.56 -10.46
CA ARG A 17 -30.83 6.91 -9.56
C ARG A 17 -30.61 5.41 -9.65
N GLY A 18 -30.03 4.81 -8.61
CA GLY A 18 -29.75 3.37 -8.57
C GLY A 18 -29.44 2.87 -7.14
N PRO A 19 -29.28 1.55 -6.94
CA PRO A 19 -28.86 0.93 -5.68
C PRO A 19 -27.48 1.42 -5.22
N LEU A 20 -27.13 1.22 -3.95
CA LEU A 20 -25.81 1.58 -3.39
C LEU A 20 -24.69 0.89 -4.19
N ARG A 21 -23.64 1.64 -4.53
CA ARG A 21 -22.48 1.07 -5.22
C ARG A 21 -21.61 0.28 -4.23
N PRO A 22 -20.89 -0.76 -4.67
CA PRO A 22 -19.98 -1.51 -3.80
C PRO A 22 -18.98 -0.63 -3.04
N VAL A 23 -18.43 0.39 -3.70
CA VAL A 23 -17.52 1.37 -3.08
C VAL A 23 -18.20 2.20 -1.98
N GLU A 24 -19.49 2.52 -2.13
CA GLU A 24 -20.26 3.23 -1.10
C GLU A 24 -20.50 2.31 0.10
N ILE A 25 -20.82 1.03 -0.14
CA ILE A 25 -21.01 0.03 0.92
C ILE A 25 -19.72 -0.21 1.70
N ALA A 26 -18.59 -0.38 1.00
CA ALA A 26 -17.28 -0.54 1.61
C ALA A 26 -16.88 0.69 2.45
N SER A 27 -17.12 1.89 1.91
CA SER A 27 -16.89 3.14 2.63
C SER A 27 -17.75 3.23 3.89
N ILE A 28 -19.02 2.83 3.81
CA ILE A 28 -19.93 2.77 4.97
C ILE A 28 -19.39 1.81 6.02
N ALA A 29 -18.94 0.62 5.63
CA ALA A 29 -18.41 -0.37 6.57
C ALA A 29 -17.17 0.14 7.31
N ILE A 30 -16.19 0.69 6.57
CA ILE A 30 -14.92 1.15 7.13
C ILE A 30 -15.12 2.39 8.02
N PHE A 31 -15.69 3.45 7.45
CA PHE A 31 -15.85 4.72 8.17
C PHE A 31 -16.94 4.63 9.25
N GLY A 32 -17.99 3.84 9.01
CA GLY A 32 -18.97 3.51 10.03
C GLY A 32 -18.33 2.77 11.20
N GLY A 33 -17.56 1.71 10.94
CA GLY A 33 -16.82 0.97 11.97
C GLY A 33 -15.92 1.88 12.82
N LEU A 34 -15.18 2.79 12.18
CA LEU A 34 -14.35 3.77 12.89
C LEU A 34 -15.16 4.73 13.77
N ALA A 35 -16.33 5.17 13.31
CA ALA A 35 -17.24 6.00 14.10
C ALA A 35 -17.83 5.23 15.30
N VAL A 36 -18.22 3.96 15.10
CA VAL A 36 -18.67 3.09 16.20
C VAL A 36 -17.55 2.91 17.21
N ALA A 37 -16.34 2.58 16.77
CA ALA A 37 -15.19 2.38 17.65
C ALA A 37 -14.91 3.62 18.51
N ALA A 38 -14.90 4.81 17.92
CA ALA A 38 -14.70 6.06 18.67
C ALA A 38 -15.77 6.30 19.74
N VAL A 39 -17.05 6.02 19.43
CA VAL A 39 -18.14 6.14 20.40
C VAL A 39 -18.06 5.09 21.49
N VAL A 40 -17.79 3.83 21.15
CA VAL A 40 -17.70 2.72 22.10
C VAL A 40 -16.52 2.92 23.04
N ILE A 41 -15.34 3.29 22.53
CA ILE A 41 -14.16 3.61 23.34
C ILE A 41 -14.48 4.74 24.32
N ALA A 42 -15.12 5.82 23.85
CA ALA A 42 -15.51 6.94 24.70
C ALA A 42 -16.57 6.59 25.75
N ALA A 43 -17.39 5.56 25.50
CA ALA A 43 -18.41 5.09 26.44
C ALA A 43 -17.83 4.14 27.50
N VAL A 44 -16.84 3.32 27.13
CA VAL A 44 -16.29 2.27 28.00
C VAL A 44 -15.10 2.77 28.83
N ILE A 45 -14.25 3.64 28.27
CA ILE A 45 -13.01 4.08 28.93
C ILE A 45 -13.24 5.41 29.68
N PRO A 46 -13.07 5.45 31.02
CA PRO A 46 -13.10 6.69 31.78
C PRO A 46 -12.08 7.71 31.23
N LEU A 47 -12.41 8.99 31.23
CA LEU A 47 -11.61 10.08 30.62
C LEU A 47 -11.44 10.05 29.08
N ALA A 48 -11.90 9.01 28.37
CA ALA A 48 -11.82 8.96 26.90
C ALA A 48 -12.94 9.74 26.19
N SER A 49 -13.69 10.58 26.91
CA SER A 49 -14.81 11.35 26.34
C SER A 49 -14.38 12.31 25.22
N ALA A 50 -13.11 12.72 25.20
CA ALA A 50 -12.52 13.51 24.13
C ALA A 50 -12.51 12.77 22.78
N VAL A 51 -12.36 11.43 22.78
CA VAL A 51 -12.36 10.60 21.56
C VAL A 51 -13.70 10.68 20.82
N ARG A 52 -14.79 10.91 21.56
CA ARG A 52 -16.14 11.07 20.97
C ARG A 52 -16.23 12.24 19.99
N VAL A 53 -15.38 13.26 20.13
CA VAL A 53 -15.32 14.40 19.21
C VAL A 53 -14.85 13.98 17.82
N LEU A 54 -14.17 12.84 17.70
CA LEU A 54 -13.70 12.28 16.43
C LEU A 54 -14.79 11.47 15.71
N ALA A 55 -15.82 10.99 16.40
CA ALA A 55 -16.86 10.14 15.80
C ALA A 55 -17.62 10.76 14.60
N PRO A 56 -17.85 12.09 14.52
CA PRO A 56 -18.44 12.72 13.34
C PRO A 56 -17.53 12.73 12.10
N VAL A 57 -16.21 12.59 12.27
CA VAL A 57 -15.22 12.76 11.18
C VAL A 57 -15.39 11.72 10.07
N PRO A 58 -15.44 10.41 10.37
CA PRO A 58 -15.61 9.39 9.33
C PRO A 58 -16.94 9.53 8.59
N LEU A 59 -18.02 9.84 9.31
CA LEU A 59 -19.36 10.00 8.73
C LEU A 59 -19.45 11.25 7.84
N ALA A 60 -18.71 12.31 8.17
CA ALA A 60 -18.60 13.48 7.31
C ALA A 60 -17.78 13.22 6.06
N LEU A 61 -16.73 12.39 6.13
CA LEU A 61 -15.98 11.97 4.96
C LEU A 61 -16.87 11.18 3.98
N ILE A 62 -17.70 10.27 4.49
CA ILE A 62 -18.73 9.60 3.66
C ILE A 62 -19.63 10.65 3.00
N ALA A 63 -20.16 11.61 3.78
CA ALA A 63 -21.07 12.64 3.28
C ALA A 63 -20.41 13.60 2.27
N ALA A 64 -19.11 13.86 2.42
CA ALA A 64 -18.34 14.70 1.51
C ALA A 64 -18.04 14.00 0.18
N ARG A 65 -17.87 12.68 0.19
CA ARG A 65 -17.42 11.88 -0.97
C ARG A 65 -18.54 11.12 -1.69
N THR A 66 -19.67 10.89 -1.05
CA THR A 66 -20.77 10.06 -1.59
C THR A 66 -22.07 10.83 -1.77
N ARG A 67 -23.08 10.20 -2.38
CA ARG A 67 -24.40 10.79 -2.58
C ARG A 67 -25.25 10.75 -1.30
N PRO A 68 -26.27 11.62 -1.13
CA PRO A 68 -27.07 11.69 0.10
C PRO A 68 -27.71 10.36 0.55
N ARG A 69 -28.04 9.46 -0.38
CA ARG A 69 -28.56 8.12 -0.06
C ARG A 69 -27.54 7.26 0.69
N ALA A 70 -26.27 7.32 0.30
CA ALA A 70 -25.19 6.59 0.97
C ALA A 70 -24.95 7.15 2.38
N THR A 71 -25.05 8.46 2.57
CA THR A 71 -25.02 9.09 3.92
C THR A 71 -26.15 8.57 4.81
N VAL A 72 -27.37 8.47 4.29
CA VAL A 72 -28.52 7.94 5.06
C VAL A 72 -28.30 6.47 5.40
N ALA A 73 -27.83 5.65 4.45
CA ALA A 73 -27.50 4.26 4.69
C ALA A 73 -26.38 4.13 5.74
N ALA A 74 -25.35 4.98 5.67
CA ALA A 74 -24.29 5.05 6.66
C ALA A 74 -24.83 5.32 8.05
N ALA A 75 -25.70 6.33 8.19
CA ALA A 75 -26.31 6.68 9.47
C ALA A 75 -27.09 5.50 10.05
N VAL A 76 -27.95 4.85 9.26
CA VAL A 76 -28.77 3.73 9.70
C VAL A 76 -27.90 2.52 10.10
N ALA A 77 -26.99 2.09 9.22
CA ALA A 77 -26.14 0.94 9.45
C ALA A 77 -25.22 1.14 10.67
N THR A 78 -24.56 2.29 10.74
CA THR A 78 -23.62 2.60 11.84
C THR A 78 -24.34 2.72 13.18
N THR A 79 -25.52 3.34 13.20
CA THR A 79 -26.36 3.42 14.42
C THR A 79 -26.84 2.03 14.86
N GLY A 80 -27.22 1.16 13.92
CA GLY A 80 -27.61 -0.22 14.22
C GLY A 80 -26.48 -1.05 14.83
N VAL A 81 -25.27 -0.96 14.26
CA VAL A 81 -24.08 -1.63 14.80
C VAL A 81 -23.74 -1.09 16.19
N ALA A 82 -23.78 0.23 16.39
CA ALA A 82 -23.54 0.84 17.70
C ALA A 82 -24.56 0.39 18.76
N PHE A 83 -25.83 0.25 18.37
CA PHE A 83 -26.87 -0.31 19.23
C PHE A 83 -26.56 -1.75 19.63
N ALA A 84 -26.19 -2.59 18.67
CA ALA A 84 -25.85 -3.99 18.94
C ALA A 84 -24.61 -4.14 19.84
N MET A 85 -23.61 -3.29 19.68
CA MET A 85 -22.35 -3.39 20.43
C MET A 85 -22.39 -2.78 21.83
N ALA A 86 -23.03 -1.62 21.99
CA ALA A 86 -22.94 -0.81 23.23
C ALA A 86 -24.27 -0.20 23.67
N GLY A 87 -25.38 -0.67 23.10
CA GLY A 87 -26.73 -0.30 23.52
C GLY A 87 -27.19 1.09 23.07
N SER A 88 -28.27 1.56 23.70
CA SER A 88 -29.00 2.76 23.28
C SER A 88 -28.18 4.05 23.36
N GLY A 89 -27.35 4.22 24.40
CA GLY A 89 -26.51 5.41 24.56
C GLY A 89 -25.48 5.59 23.43
N ALA A 90 -24.86 4.49 22.99
CA ALA A 90 -23.95 4.50 21.86
C ALA A 90 -24.68 4.76 20.54
N ALA A 91 -25.84 4.14 20.35
CA ALA A 91 -26.68 4.36 19.17
C ALA A 91 -27.10 5.82 18.99
N LEU A 92 -27.58 6.47 20.05
CA LEU A 92 -27.93 7.89 20.08
C LEU A 92 -26.73 8.79 19.79
N SER A 93 -25.57 8.44 20.35
CA SER A 93 -24.32 9.19 20.12
C SER A 93 -23.87 9.10 18.65
N VAL A 94 -23.86 7.90 18.08
CA VAL A 94 -23.53 7.69 16.66
C VAL A 94 -24.53 8.38 15.74
N PHE A 95 -25.82 8.32 16.06
CA PHE A 95 -26.85 9.02 15.29
C PHE A 95 -26.62 10.54 15.29
N GLY A 96 -26.31 11.13 16.45
CA GLY A 96 -25.94 12.53 16.56
C GLY A 96 -24.68 12.88 15.73
N SER A 97 -23.66 12.03 15.78
CA SER A 97 -22.46 12.16 14.94
C SER A 97 -22.77 12.04 13.45
N ALA A 98 -23.71 11.19 13.05
CA ALA A 98 -24.14 11.02 11.66
C ALA A 98 -24.86 12.27 11.13
N VAL A 99 -25.74 12.87 11.94
CA VAL A 99 -26.41 14.13 11.59
C VAL A 99 -25.38 15.26 11.43
N LEU A 100 -24.49 15.40 12.42
CA LEU A 100 -23.47 16.45 12.43
C LEU A 100 -22.50 16.30 11.24
N GLY A 101 -21.95 15.11 11.05
CA GLY A 101 -21.04 14.81 9.95
C GLY A 101 -21.73 14.90 8.58
N GLY A 102 -22.97 14.42 8.47
CA GLY A 102 -23.78 14.50 7.27
C GLY A 102 -24.00 15.93 6.77
N ILE A 103 -24.32 16.86 7.68
CA ILE A 103 -24.52 18.28 7.35
C ILE A 103 -23.20 18.91 6.88
N ILE A 104 -22.12 18.74 7.65
CA ILE A 104 -20.82 19.35 7.36
C ILE A 104 -20.27 18.81 6.04
N GLY A 105 -20.30 17.49 5.85
CA GLY A 105 -19.81 16.85 4.63
C GLY A 105 -20.60 17.24 3.39
N GLU A 106 -21.94 17.32 3.47
CA GLU A 106 -22.77 17.76 2.33
C GLU A 106 -22.53 19.23 1.96
N LEU A 107 -22.30 20.10 2.95
CA LEU A 107 -21.96 21.51 2.71
C LEU A 107 -20.60 21.64 2.02
N LYS A 108 -19.58 20.89 2.49
CA LYS A 108 -18.26 20.82 1.85
C LYS A 108 -18.34 20.25 0.44
N ARG A 109 -19.11 19.18 0.22
CA ARG A 109 -19.35 18.57 -1.11
C ARG A 109 -19.93 19.57 -2.11
N ARG A 110 -20.77 20.50 -1.65
CA ARG A 110 -21.37 21.56 -2.48
C ARG A 110 -20.48 22.79 -2.64
N GLY A 111 -19.24 22.79 -2.13
CA GLY A 111 -18.34 23.93 -2.16
C GLY A 111 -18.85 25.13 -1.36
N ARG A 112 -19.70 24.91 -0.35
CA ARG A 112 -20.33 25.99 0.41
C ARG A 112 -19.46 26.36 1.61
N GLY A 113 -19.18 27.65 1.78
CA GLY A 113 -18.37 28.19 2.87
C GLY A 113 -19.13 28.37 4.19
N VAL A 114 -18.47 29.03 5.15
CA VAL A 114 -18.96 29.33 6.51
C VAL A 114 -20.38 29.93 6.54
N PRO A 115 -20.79 30.85 5.65
CA PRO A 115 -22.14 31.44 5.70
C PRO A 115 -23.27 30.40 5.52
N ALA A 116 -23.05 29.42 4.65
CA ALA A 116 -24.03 28.36 4.42
C ALA A 116 -24.10 27.39 5.61
N MET A 117 -22.96 27.16 6.27
CA MET A 117 -22.95 26.43 7.54
C MET A 117 -23.75 27.17 8.60
N LEU A 118 -23.59 28.49 8.73
CA LEU A 118 -24.27 29.28 9.77
C LEU A 118 -25.79 29.22 9.56
N ALA A 119 -26.24 29.35 8.32
CA ALA A 119 -27.65 29.18 7.96
C ALA A 119 -28.16 27.77 8.31
N ALA A 120 -27.42 26.72 7.97
CA ALA A 120 -27.81 25.35 8.30
C ALA A 120 -27.87 25.10 9.81
N ALA A 121 -26.89 25.61 10.58
CA ALA A 121 -26.85 25.49 12.03
C ALA A 121 -28.04 26.18 12.70
N THR A 122 -28.40 27.38 12.25
CA THR A 122 -29.57 28.13 12.76
C THR A 122 -30.89 27.40 12.51
N ILE A 123 -30.99 26.58 11.46
CA ILE A 123 -32.18 25.78 11.16
C ILE A 123 -32.19 24.47 11.95
N VAL A 124 -31.07 23.74 11.96
CA VAL A 124 -30.99 22.39 12.54
C VAL A 124 -30.99 22.43 14.06
N ALA A 125 -30.32 23.40 14.68
CA ALA A 125 -30.16 23.43 16.12
C ALA A 125 -31.49 23.54 16.89
N PRO A 126 -32.44 24.42 16.50
CA PRO A 126 -33.78 24.44 17.11
C PRO A 126 -34.56 23.14 16.91
N VAL A 127 -34.40 22.46 15.76
CA VAL A 127 -35.10 21.20 15.47
C VAL A 127 -34.61 20.09 16.41
N VAL A 128 -33.29 19.95 16.57
CA VAL A 128 -32.70 18.95 17.49
C VAL A 128 -33.12 19.22 18.94
N ALA A 129 -33.14 20.49 19.35
CA ALA A 129 -33.60 20.88 20.68
C ALA A 129 -35.10 20.60 20.87
N ALA A 130 -35.93 20.87 19.86
CA ALA A 130 -37.37 20.58 19.90
C ALA A 130 -37.66 19.09 19.99
N VAL A 131 -36.90 18.24 19.29
CA VAL A 131 -36.99 16.77 19.42
C VAL A 131 -36.65 16.34 20.84
N THR A 132 -35.63 16.94 21.46
CA THR A 132 -35.27 16.65 22.85
C THR A 132 -36.39 17.01 23.83
N VAL A 133 -37.01 18.18 23.66
CA VAL A 133 -38.19 18.59 24.44
C VAL A 133 -39.35 17.62 24.21
N LEU A 134 -39.61 17.21 22.97
CA LEU A 134 -40.65 16.25 22.64
C LEU A 134 -40.43 14.89 23.31
N ILE A 135 -39.20 14.38 23.31
CA ILE A 135 -38.85 13.13 24.01
C ILE A 135 -39.14 13.26 25.51
N LEU A 136 -38.79 14.38 26.14
CA LEU A 136 -39.06 14.61 27.57
C LEU A 136 -40.54 14.87 27.87
N LEU A 137 -41.32 15.33 26.89
CA LEU A 137 -42.78 15.41 27.01
C LEU A 137 -43.41 14.00 27.05
N ILE A 138 -42.88 13.08 26.24
CA ILE A 138 -43.36 11.69 26.16
C ILE A 138 -42.87 10.88 27.37
N LEU A 139 -41.59 10.99 27.72
CA LEU A 139 -40.95 10.22 28.78
C LEU A 139 -41.03 10.94 30.13
N LYS A 140 -42.25 10.99 30.70
CA LYS A 140 -42.53 11.64 31.99
C LYS A 140 -41.56 11.24 33.13
N PRO A 141 -41.24 9.95 33.35
CA PRO A 141 -40.31 9.56 34.43
C PRO A 141 -38.90 10.10 34.23
N LEU A 142 -38.42 10.10 32.97
CA LEU A 142 -37.10 10.63 32.62
C LEU A 142 -37.04 12.15 32.85
N ARG A 143 -38.09 12.88 32.48
CA ARG A 143 -38.21 14.31 32.73
C ARG A 143 -38.14 14.63 34.22
N GLU A 144 -38.93 13.93 35.04
CA GLU A 144 -38.94 14.14 36.50
C GLU A 144 -37.57 13.86 37.11
N LEU A 145 -36.90 12.78 36.68
CA LEU A 145 -35.55 12.46 37.12
C LEU A 145 -34.53 13.55 36.74
N VAL A 146 -34.55 14.02 35.49
CA VAL A 146 -33.63 15.07 35.00
C VAL A 146 -33.84 16.39 35.74
N LEU A 147 -35.10 16.81 35.91
CA LEU A 147 -35.43 18.04 36.62
C LEU A 147 -35.07 17.96 38.11
N ALA A 148 -35.31 16.81 38.74
CA ALA A 148 -34.90 16.57 40.12
C ALA A 148 -33.38 16.61 40.28
N ALA A 149 -32.64 15.94 39.39
CA ALA A 149 -31.18 15.95 39.40
C ALA A 149 -30.63 17.38 39.25
N LEU A 150 -31.12 18.12 38.26
CA LEU A 150 -30.69 19.51 38.01
C LEU A 150 -31.04 20.43 39.19
N SER A 151 -32.26 20.30 39.73
CA SER A 151 -32.72 21.04 40.90
C SER A 151 -31.81 20.76 42.11
N ASN A 152 -31.45 19.50 42.35
CA ASN A 152 -30.58 19.11 43.44
C ASN A 152 -29.14 19.64 43.25
N SER A 153 -28.62 19.62 42.02
CA SER A 153 -27.30 20.19 41.71
C SER A 153 -27.27 21.70 41.93
N LEU A 154 -28.28 22.43 41.46
CA LEU A 154 -28.40 23.88 41.67
C LEU A 154 -28.55 24.23 43.14
N GLU A 155 -29.33 23.45 43.89
CA GLU A 155 -29.50 23.64 45.33
C GLU A 155 -28.21 23.34 46.10
N GLY A 156 -27.46 22.30 45.72
CA GLY A 156 -26.15 22.00 46.26
C GLY A 156 -25.16 23.14 45.99
N ALA A 157 -25.13 23.67 44.77
CA ALA A 157 -24.28 24.79 44.38
C ALA A 157 -24.65 26.08 45.13
N ALA A 158 -25.95 26.41 45.24
CA ALA A 158 -26.43 27.57 45.98
C ALA A 158 -26.03 27.50 47.46
N ARG A 159 -26.16 26.32 48.10
CA ARG A 159 -25.74 26.09 49.49
C ARG A 159 -24.23 26.22 49.67
N TRP A 160 -23.43 25.80 48.70
CA TRP A 160 -21.98 25.95 48.75
C TRP A 160 -21.55 27.41 48.60
N ILE A 161 -22.11 28.11 47.60
CA ILE A 161 -21.78 29.50 47.31
C ILE A 161 -22.25 30.43 48.42
N GLY A 162 -23.40 30.17 49.04
CA GLY A 162 -23.90 30.93 50.18
C GLY A 162 -22.98 30.90 51.42
N LYS A 163 -22.00 30.00 51.48
CA LYS A 163 -20.98 29.99 52.55
C LYS A 163 -19.82 30.97 52.31
N ILE A 164 -19.75 31.61 51.13
CA ILE A 164 -18.69 32.56 50.79
C ILE A 164 -19.08 33.95 51.35
N PRO A 165 -18.30 34.53 52.28
CA PRO A 165 -18.60 35.85 52.83
C PRO A 165 -18.69 36.93 51.75
N SER A 166 -19.54 37.94 51.99
CA SER A 166 -19.78 39.17 51.20
C SER A 166 -20.31 39.03 49.76
N ILE A 167 -20.17 37.89 49.09
CA ILE A 167 -20.64 37.69 47.70
C ILE A 167 -21.63 36.52 47.58
N GLY A 168 -21.57 35.56 48.51
CA GLY A 168 -22.29 34.30 48.43
C GLY A 168 -23.81 34.42 48.45
N ASP A 169 -24.36 35.30 49.31
CA ASP A 169 -25.82 35.40 49.51
C ASP A 169 -26.56 35.88 48.25
N GLY A 170 -26.01 36.86 47.53
CA GLY A 170 -26.61 37.37 46.30
C GLY A 170 -26.62 36.33 45.18
N ILE A 171 -25.52 35.58 45.02
CA ILE A 171 -25.40 34.54 44.00
C ILE A 171 -26.26 33.33 44.38
N ALA A 172 -26.34 32.96 45.66
CA ALA A 172 -27.20 31.88 46.14
C ALA A 172 -28.69 32.18 45.87
N HIS A 173 -29.15 33.41 46.14
CA HIS A 173 -30.52 33.84 45.81
C HIS A 173 -30.79 33.82 44.30
N GLY A 174 -29.80 34.23 43.49
CA GLY A 174 -29.85 34.13 42.04
C GLY A 174 -30.00 32.68 41.55
N LEU A 175 -29.23 31.75 42.12
CA LEU A 175 -29.29 30.32 41.80
C LEU A 175 -30.63 29.68 42.20
N THR A 176 -31.21 30.06 43.34
CA THR A 176 -32.55 29.58 43.72
C THR A 176 -33.65 30.13 42.83
N SER A 177 -33.54 31.39 42.38
CA SER A 177 -34.49 31.99 41.41
C SER A 177 -34.33 31.37 40.01
N PHE A 178 -33.09 31.02 39.65
CA PHE A 178 -32.80 30.32 38.40
C PHE A 178 -33.35 28.89 38.42
N ARG A 179 -33.23 28.18 39.56
CA ARG A 179 -33.83 26.85 39.77
C ARG A 179 -35.34 26.88 39.54
N THR A 180 -36.06 27.80 40.17
CA THR A 180 -37.53 27.89 40.02
C THR A 180 -37.90 28.17 38.57
N SER A 181 -37.20 29.10 37.91
CA SER A 181 -37.37 29.37 36.48
C SER A 181 -37.16 28.12 35.60
N ILE A 182 -36.14 27.31 35.88
CA ILE A 182 -35.90 26.08 35.12
C ILE A 182 -37.00 25.05 35.33
N VAL A 183 -37.51 24.88 36.55
CA VAL A 183 -38.59 23.90 36.81
C VAL A 183 -39.89 24.34 36.13
N ASP A 184 -40.25 25.62 36.23
CA ASP A 184 -41.51 26.15 35.71
C ASP A 184 -41.50 26.27 34.18
N TRP A 185 -40.35 26.65 33.59
CA TRP A 185 -40.16 26.88 32.16
C TRP A 185 -39.18 25.89 31.53
N TRP A 186 -39.15 24.66 32.02
CA TRP A 186 -38.17 23.64 31.62
C TRP A 186 -38.10 23.42 30.12
N TRP A 187 -39.23 23.43 29.43
CA TRP A 187 -39.32 23.20 27.99
C TRP A 187 -38.63 24.32 27.21
N LEU A 188 -38.77 25.57 27.65
CA LEU A 188 -38.13 26.73 27.04
C LEU A 188 -36.63 26.73 27.31
N TRP A 189 -36.23 26.42 28.54
CA TRP A 189 -34.82 26.33 28.92
C TRP A 189 -34.09 25.24 28.15
N ILE A 190 -34.67 24.04 28.02
CA ILE A 190 -34.09 22.94 27.22
C ILE A 190 -34.07 23.30 25.74
N LEU A 191 -35.11 23.94 25.21
CA LEU A 191 -35.15 24.38 23.82
C LEU A 191 -34.04 25.40 23.51
N VAL A 192 -33.93 26.47 24.31
CA VAL A 192 -32.96 27.55 24.09
C VAL A 192 -31.54 27.05 24.33
N SER A 193 -31.27 26.43 25.48
CA SER A 193 -29.92 25.92 25.80
C SER A 193 -29.50 24.79 24.87
N GLY A 194 -30.42 23.89 24.49
CA GLY A 194 -30.18 22.83 23.52
C GLY A 194 -29.88 23.38 22.12
N ALA A 195 -30.60 24.42 21.68
CA ALA A 195 -30.35 25.06 20.39
C ALA A 195 -29.00 25.79 20.39
N VAL A 196 -28.68 26.57 21.44
CA VAL A 196 -27.38 27.24 21.55
C VAL A 196 -26.23 26.22 21.59
N GLY A 197 -26.37 25.16 22.40
CA GLY A 197 -25.35 24.11 22.51
C GLY A 197 -25.14 23.36 21.20
N THR A 198 -26.23 22.99 20.51
CA THR A 198 -26.15 22.32 19.21
C THR A 198 -25.54 23.23 18.15
N PHE A 199 -25.89 24.51 18.13
CA PHE A 199 -25.31 25.50 17.23
C PHE A 199 -23.80 25.63 17.43
N LEU A 200 -23.34 25.82 18.68
CA LEU A 200 -21.91 25.90 19.00
C LEU A 200 -21.18 24.60 18.62
N THR A 201 -21.80 23.45 18.85
CA THR A 201 -21.25 22.14 18.47
C THR A 201 -21.06 22.04 16.97
N ILE A 202 -22.03 22.49 16.16
CA ILE A 202 -21.92 22.52 14.69
C ILE A 202 -20.78 23.43 14.23
N VAL A 203 -20.63 24.60 14.85
CA VAL A 203 -19.54 25.56 14.54
C VAL A 203 -18.17 24.97 14.86
N VAL A 204 -18.00 24.41 16.06
CA VAL A 204 -16.73 23.80 16.50
C VAL A 204 -16.41 22.59 15.62
N ALA A 205 -17.40 21.74 15.36
CA ALA A 205 -17.24 20.60 14.48
C ALA A 205 -16.87 21.04 13.06
N TRP A 206 -17.46 22.10 12.51
CA TRP A 206 -17.09 22.65 11.20
C TRP A 206 -15.61 23.03 11.15
N TRP A 207 -15.08 23.66 12.20
CA TRP A 207 -13.68 24.07 12.26
C TRP A 207 -12.72 22.87 12.30
N ILE A 208 -12.98 21.91 13.20
CA ILE A 208 -12.15 20.70 13.36
C ILE A 208 -12.23 19.84 12.10
N LEU A 209 -13.45 19.57 11.65
CA LEU A 209 -13.72 18.64 10.55
C LEU A 209 -13.38 19.24 9.19
N GLY A 210 -13.55 20.55 9.03
CA GLY A 210 -13.16 21.26 7.81
C GLY A 210 -11.67 21.13 7.53
N ALA A 211 -10.83 21.31 8.56
CA ALA A 211 -9.38 21.16 8.44
C ALA A 211 -8.97 19.72 8.06
N VAL A 212 -9.66 18.71 8.59
CA VAL A 212 -9.39 17.30 8.27
C VAL A 212 -9.84 16.98 6.84
N ILE A 213 -11.05 17.39 6.44
CA ILE A 213 -11.60 17.13 5.10
C ILE A 213 -10.75 17.83 4.03
N GLU A 214 -10.33 19.08 4.24
CA GLU A 214 -9.47 19.82 3.30
C GLU A 214 -8.09 19.19 3.17
N ARG A 215 -7.49 18.68 4.26
CA ARG A 215 -6.23 17.93 4.17
C ARG A 215 -6.37 16.59 3.45
N LEU A 216 -7.55 15.97 3.54
CA LEU A 216 -7.85 14.69 2.90
C LEU A 216 -8.46 14.84 1.49
N SER A 217 -8.79 16.05 1.03
CA SER A 217 -9.27 16.29 -0.33
C SER A 217 -8.13 16.29 -1.35
N ASP A 218 -6.92 16.62 -0.92
CA ASP A 218 -5.74 16.70 -1.77
C ASP A 218 -4.97 15.39 -1.90
N VAL A 219 -5.40 14.32 -1.20
CA VAL A 219 -4.85 12.98 -1.41
C VAL A 219 -5.52 12.41 -2.67
N PRO A 220 -4.83 12.36 -3.82
CA PRO A 220 -5.43 11.87 -5.04
C PRO A 220 -5.71 10.38 -4.87
N SER A 221 -6.97 9.96 -5.00
CA SER A 221 -7.30 8.54 -5.19
C SER A 221 -7.02 8.16 -6.64
N GLU A 222 -5.80 8.38 -7.12
CA GLU A 222 -5.44 8.20 -8.55
C GLU A 222 -5.42 6.72 -8.99
N ASP A 223 -5.50 5.81 -8.03
CA ASP A 223 -5.52 4.37 -8.27
C ASP A 223 -6.90 3.72 -8.16
N THR A 224 -7.98 4.49 -8.03
CA THR A 224 -9.31 3.89 -8.21
C THR A 224 -9.52 3.57 -9.68
N LEU A 225 -9.73 2.29 -9.99
CA LEU A 225 -10.55 1.90 -11.13
C LEU A 225 -11.90 2.57 -10.90
N ASP A 226 -12.08 3.77 -11.45
CA ASP A 226 -13.31 4.53 -11.28
C ASP A 226 -14.46 3.73 -11.89
N ALA A 227 -15.15 2.98 -11.03
CA ALA A 227 -16.38 2.27 -11.36
C ALA A 227 -17.47 3.24 -11.86
N GLY A 228 -17.27 4.56 -11.68
CA GLY A 228 -18.16 5.62 -12.09
C GLY A 228 -18.58 5.58 -13.56
N ASP A 229 -17.71 5.16 -14.48
CA ASP A 229 -18.04 5.08 -15.91
C ASP A 229 -18.38 3.65 -16.36
N ALA A 230 -17.76 2.63 -15.77
CA ALA A 230 -17.99 1.23 -16.14
C ALA A 230 -19.29 0.65 -15.56
N GLU A 231 -19.72 1.08 -14.37
CA GLU A 231 -20.88 0.51 -13.67
C GLU A 231 -22.19 1.22 -14.04
N VAL A 232 -22.14 2.45 -14.57
CA VAL A 232 -23.35 3.21 -14.99
C VAL A 232 -24.04 2.59 -16.20
N THR A 233 -23.36 1.68 -16.93
CA THR A 233 -23.89 1.09 -18.17
C THR A 233 -24.14 -0.43 -18.07
N ILE A 234 -23.74 -1.09 -16.98
CA ILE A 234 -23.89 -2.54 -16.84
C ILE A 234 -25.05 -2.84 -15.85
N GLY A 235 -26.28 -2.96 -16.38
CA GLY A 235 -27.39 -3.56 -15.64
C GLY A 235 -27.21 -5.07 -15.46
N ASP A 236 -28.07 -5.72 -14.67
CA ASP A 236 -28.01 -7.19 -14.51
C ASP A 236 -28.27 -7.96 -15.82
N ASP A 237 -28.89 -7.31 -16.82
CA ASP A 237 -29.15 -7.88 -18.16
C ASP A 237 -28.03 -7.66 -19.18
N THR A 238 -26.93 -7.01 -18.81
CA THR A 238 -25.86 -6.70 -19.78
C THR A 238 -25.04 -7.94 -20.08
N VAL A 239 -24.92 -8.29 -21.36
CA VAL A 239 -24.11 -9.43 -21.79
C VAL A 239 -22.63 -9.17 -21.47
N ILE A 240 -22.05 -10.04 -20.66
CA ILE A 240 -20.62 -10.06 -20.33
C ILE A 240 -19.91 -10.89 -21.41
N ALA A 241 -19.06 -10.23 -22.19
CA ALA A 241 -18.27 -10.87 -23.22
C ALA A 241 -17.05 -9.97 -23.52
N PRO A 242 -15.97 -10.09 -22.71
CA PRO A 242 -14.80 -9.23 -22.85
C PRO A 242 -13.98 -9.51 -24.11
N LEU A 243 -14.09 -10.72 -24.70
CA LEU A 243 -13.27 -11.22 -25.80
C LEU A 243 -14.13 -11.77 -26.97
N PRO A 244 -13.60 -11.81 -28.21
CA PRO A 244 -12.32 -11.22 -28.64
C PRO A 244 -12.34 -9.69 -28.52
N MET A 245 -11.19 -9.09 -28.23
CA MET A 245 -11.06 -7.64 -28.04
C MET A 245 -10.15 -7.06 -29.11
N THR A 246 -10.53 -5.92 -29.69
CA THR A 246 -9.67 -5.19 -30.64
C THR A 246 -9.62 -3.70 -30.28
N LEU A 247 -8.42 -3.19 -30.08
CA LEU A 247 -8.08 -1.79 -29.90
C LEU A 247 -7.56 -1.24 -31.23
N ARG A 248 -8.10 -0.09 -31.65
CA ARG A 248 -7.63 0.65 -32.83
C ARG A 248 -7.40 2.11 -32.48
N ASP A 249 -6.17 2.59 -32.71
CA ASP A 249 -5.73 3.96 -32.45
C ASP A 249 -6.12 4.47 -31.04
N VAL A 250 -6.00 3.59 -30.03
CA VAL A 250 -6.46 3.91 -28.67
C VAL A 250 -5.52 4.91 -27.99
N GLU A 251 -6.09 6.01 -27.49
CA GLU A 251 -5.39 7.03 -26.72
C GLU A 251 -6.00 7.22 -25.34
N PHE A 252 -5.19 7.64 -24.37
CA PHE A 252 -5.66 7.91 -23.02
C PHE A 252 -4.91 9.05 -22.33
N SER A 253 -5.66 9.93 -21.65
CA SER A 253 -5.17 10.93 -20.70
C SER A 253 -6.01 10.92 -19.42
N TYR A 254 -5.37 11.02 -18.25
CA TYR A 254 -6.07 11.09 -16.97
C TYR A 254 -6.82 12.41 -16.78
N GLU A 255 -6.28 13.49 -17.32
CA GLU A 255 -6.92 14.80 -17.33
C GLU A 255 -7.37 15.17 -18.75
N PRO A 256 -8.51 15.88 -18.90
CA PRO A 256 -8.98 16.35 -20.21
C PRO A 256 -7.97 17.25 -20.92
N VAL A 257 -7.16 17.98 -20.14
CA VAL A 257 -6.07 18.85 -20.62
C VAL A 257 -4.77 18.41 -19.93
N GLY A 258 -4.38 17.16 -20.16
CA GLY A 258 -3.19 16.55 -19.56
C GLY A 258 -2.26 15.88 -20.57
N ARG A 259 -1.13 15.37 -20.07
CA ARG A 259 -0.20 14.55 -20.87
C ARG A 259 -0.91 13.28 -21.33
N ARG A 260 -0.89 13.01 -22.64
CA ARG A 260 -1.31 11.70 -23.19
C ARG A 260 -0.36 10.61 -22.75
N ILE A 261 -0.90 9.62 -22.04
CA ILE A 261 -0.20 8.44 -21.54
C ILE A 261 -0.16 7.36 -22.61
N LEU A 262 -1.27 7.10 -23.30
CA LEU A 262 -1.35 6.21 -24.46
C LEU A 262 -1.60 7.03 -25.73
N ARG A 263 -0.96 6.67 -26.84
CA ARG A 263 -0.83 7.49 -28.05
C ARG A 263 -1.00 6.67 -29.34
N GLY A 264 -2.14 5.99 -29.46
CA GLY A 264 -2.49 5.19 -30.63
C GLY A 264 -2.03 3.74 -30.47
N ILE A 265 -2.65 3.02 -29.53
CA ILE A 265 -2.43 1.58 -29.33
C ILE A 265 -3.34 0.80 -30.27
N ASP A 266 -2.73 -0.04 -31.11
CA ASP A 266 -3.40 -1.04 -31.93
C ASP A 266 -3.02 -2.44 -31.41
N MET A 267 -4.01 -3.21 -30.95
CA MET A 267 -3.80 -4.61 -30.55
C MET A 267 -5.10 -5.41 -30.55
N THR A 268 -4.98 -6.71 -30.72
CA THR A 268 -6.08 -7.67 -30.56
C THR A 268 -5.79 -8.60 -29.40
N ILE A 269 -6.82 -9.15 -28.75
CA ILE A 269 -6.71 -10.21 -27.75
C ILE A 269 -7.73 -11.29 -28.10
N GLU A 270 -7.25 -12.48 -28.39
CA GLU A 270 -8.10 -13.63 -28.69
C GLU A 270 -8.40 -14.48 -27.44
N PRO A 271 -9.52 -15.22 -27.40
CA PRO A 271 -9.80 -16.17 -26.32
C PRO A 271 -8.69 -17.23 -26.20
N GLY A 272 -8.25 -17.53 -24.99
CA GLY A 272 -7.21 -18.54 -24.74
C GLY A 272 -5.80 -18.17 -25.22
N GLU A 273 -5.55 -16.88 -25.48
CA GLU A 273 -4.22 -16.37 -25.83
C GLU A 273 -3.43 -15.95 -24.58
N PHE A 274 -2.13 -16.26 -24.52
CA PHE A 274 -1.22 -15.71 -23.51
C PHE A 274 -0.37 -14.57 -24.11
N ILE A 275 -0.58 -13.35 -23.63
CA ILE A 275 0.12 -12.14 -24.08
C ILE A 275 0.97 -11.57 -22.95
N ALA A 276 2.23 -11.24 -23.23
CA ALA A 276 3.07 -10.45 -22.34
C ALA A 276 3.13 -8.99 -22.80
N VAL A 277 2.86 -8.04 -21.90
CA VAL A 277 3.00 -6.61 -22.16
C VAL A 277 4.23 -6.09 -21.42
N VAL A 278 5.19 -5.58 -22.19
CA VAL A 278 6.52 -5.18 -21.71
C VAL A 278 6.80 -3.72 -22.04
N GLY A 279 7.68 -3.07 -21.28
CA GLY A 279 8.06 -1.67 -21.51
C GLY A 279 8.59 -0.98 -20.26
N ALA A 280 9.22 0.18 -20.42
CA ALA A 280 9.79 0.94 -19.31
C ALA A 280 8.72 1.39 -18.27
N ASN A 281 9.15 1.79 -17.08
CA ASN A 281 8.23 2.39 -16.11
C ASN A 281 7.68 3.72 -16.65
N GLY A 282 6.38 3.96 -16.45
CA GLY A 282 5.70 5.13 -17.01
C GLY A 282 5.38 5.06 -18.51
N SER A 283 5.67 3.94 -19.20
CA SER A 283 5.32 3.75 -20.63
C SER A 283 3.81 3.62 -20.89
N GLY A 284 3.01 3.37 -19.85
CA GLY A 284 1.55 3.26 -19.95
C GLY A 284 0.97 1.85 -19.73
N LYS A 285 1.78 0.84 -19.40
CA LYS A 285 1.34 -0.57 -19.19
C LYS A 285 0.14 -0.70 -18.24
N SER A 286 0.21 -0.16 -17.02
CA SER A 286 -0.90 -0.22 -16.06
C SER A 286 -2.13 0.58 -16.53
N THR A 287 -1.93 1.63 -17.34
CA THR A 287 -3.04 2.37 -17.95
C THR A 287 -3.73 1.52 -19.03
N LEU A 288 -2.96 0.79 -19.83
CA LEU A 288 -3.49 -0.20 -20.77
C LEU A 288 -4.26 -1.30 -20.02
N ALA A 289 -3.71 -1.87 -18.94
CA ALA A 289 -4.45 -2.83 -18.11
C ALA A 289 -5.81 -2.29 -17.63
N LYS A 290 -5.86 -1.04 -17.16
CA LYS A 290 -7.13 -0.40 -16.76
C LYS A 290 -8.13 -0.33 -17.94
N ILE A 291 -7.68 -0.07 -19.17
CA ILE A 291 -8.52 -0.07 -20.38
C ILE A 291 -9.01 -1.47 -20.72
N LEU A 292 -8.12 -2.47 -20.70
CA LEU A 292 -8.47 -3.88 -20.92
C LEU A 292 -9.49 -4.37 -19.88
N ALA A 293 -9.38 -3.90 -18.64
CA ALA A 293 -10.32 -4.15 -17.56
C ALA A 293 -11.68 -3.42 -17.71
N GLY A 294 -11.83 -2.55 -18.72
CA GLY A 294 -13.09 -1.90 -19.06
C GLY A 294 -13.13 -0.38 -18.94
N ARG A 295 -12.01 0.29 -18.63
CA ARG A 295 -11.95 1.75 -18.67
C ARG A 295 -12.07 2.25 -20.11
N HIS A 296 -12.88 3.29 -20.32
CA HIS A 296 -13.04 3.89 -21.63
C HIS A 296 -11.78 4.66 -22.05
N PRO A 297 -11.34 4.53 -23.31
CA PRO A 297 -10.26 5.34 -23.83
C PRO A 297 -10.71 6.80 -24.06
N SER A 298 -9.75 7.73 -24.09
CA SER A 298 -10.04 9.15 -24.37
C SER A 298 -10.26 9.40 -25.86
N ALA A 299 -9.62 8.60 -26.72
CA ALA A 299 -9.82 8.58 -28.17
C ALA A 299 -9.51 7.18 -28.74
N GLY A 300 -9.85 6.95 -30.00
CA GLY A 300 -9.74 5.63 -30.65
C GLY A 300 -10.97 4.75 -30.44
N THR A 301 -10.88 3.51 -30.91
CA THR A 301 -11.99 2.55 -30.85
C THR A 301 -11.57 1.27 -30.12
N LEU A 302 -12.35 0.89 -29.10
CA LEU A 302 -12.25 -0.42 -28.45
C LEU A 302 -13.51 -1.22 -28.79
N THR A 303 -13.34 -2.37 -29.44
CA THR A 303 -14.42 -3.26 -29.86
C THR A 303 -14.33 -4.60 -29.14
N ARG A 304 -15.47 -5.08 -28.65
CA ARG A 304 -15.69 -6.40 -28.04
C ARG A 304 -17.19 -6.74 -28.07
N PRO A 305 -17.61 -8.02 -27.98
CA PRO A 305 -19.01 -8.41 -28.11
C PRO A 305 -19.91 -7.92 -26.97
N GLY A 306 -19.36 -7.73 -25.77
CA GLY A 306 -20.11 -7.32 -24.58
C GLY A 306 -19.28 -6.45 -23.63
N ALA A 307 -19.75 -6.33 -22.39
CA ALA A 307 -19.01 -5.59 -21.36
C ALA A 307 -17.75 -6.35 -20.92
N ALA A 308 -16.76 -5.62 -20.36
CA ALA A 308 -15.58 -6.24 -19.73
C ALA A 308 -16.00 -7.18 -18.59
N GLY A 309 -17.01 -6.77 -17.82
CA GLY A 309 -17.46 -7.51 -16.64
C GLY A 309 -16.36 -7.67 -15.60
N LEU A 310 -15.61 -6.59 -15.28
CA LEU A 310 -14.57 -6.67 -14.26
C LEU A 310 -15.14 -7.23 -12.94
N GLY A 311 -14.56 -8.34 -12.47
CA GLY A 311 -14.97 -9.01 -11.23
C GLY A 311 -16.29 -9.79 -11.30
N ARG A 312 -16.95 -9.83 -12.47
CA ARG A 312 -18.16 -10.63 -12.71
C ARG A 312 -17.80 -12.02 -13.26
N LEU A 313 -18.70 -12.99 -13.06
CA LEU A 313 -18.55 -14.34 -13.60
C LEU A 313 -18.39 -14.30 -15.13
N GLY A 314 -17.36 -14.97 -15.67
CA GLY A 314 -17.10 -15.00 -17.12
C GLY A 314 -16.51 -13.72 -17.71
N GLY A 315 -16.26 -12.69 -16.89
CA GLY A 315 -15.74 -11.40 -17.33
C GLY A 315 -14.22 -11.29 -17.25
N THR A 316 -13.73 -10.08 -16.98
CA THR A 316 -12.31 -9.80 -16.75
C THR A 316 -11.98 -9.91 -15.26
N ALA A 317 -10.84 -10.50 -14.91
CA ALA A 317 -10.23 -10.43 -13.60
C ALA A 317 -8.86 -9.75 -13.67
N MET A 318 -8.47 -9.08 -12.59
CA MET A 318 -7.19 -8.38 -12.51
C MET A 318 -6.51 -8.70 -11.17
N VAL A 319 -5.25 -9.12 -11.26
CA VAL A 319 -4.37 -9.36 -10.12
C VAL A 319 -3.33 -8.23 -10.12
N LEU A 320 -3.30 -7.47 -9.03
CA LEU A 320 -2.45 -6.30 -8.85
C LEU A 320 -1.04 -6.68 -8.40
N GLN A 321 -0.11 -5.75 -8.59
CA GLN A 321 1.28 -5.88 -8.13
C GLN A 321 1.39 -6.10 -6.61
N ARG A 322 0.43 -5.59 -5.82
CA ARG A 322 0.38 -5.75 -4.37
C ARG A 322 -0.83 -6.60 -3.96
N PRO A 323 -0.67 -7.92 -3.75
CA PRO A 323 -1.79 -8.82 -3.51
C PRO A 323 -2.53 -8.51 -2.21
N GLU A 324 -1.81 -8.04 -1.18
CA GLU A 324 -2.35 -7.57 0.10
C GLU A 324 -3.44 -6.49 -0.05
N THR A 325 -3.43 -5.71 -1.14
CA THR A 325 -4.45 -4.68 -1.40
C THR A 325 -5.78 -5.25 -1.92
N GLN A 326 -5.80 -6.52 -2.33
CA GLN A 326 -6.98 -7.22 -2.85
C GLN A 326 -7.55 -8.24 -1.86
N MET A 327 -6.90 -8.45 -0.72
CA MET A 327 -7.36 -9.35 0.33
C MET A 327 -8.41 -8.67 1.20
N LEU A 328 -9.56 -9.30 1.31
CA LEU A 328 -10.74 -8.78 2.02
C LEU A 328 -11.25 -9.78 3.07
N GLY A 329 -11.07 -11.09 2.82
CA GLY A 329 -11.40 -12.14 3.77
C GLY A 329 -10.38 -12.24 4.91
N SER A 330 -10.86 -12.54 6.12
CA SER A 330 -9.99 -12.87 7.25
C SER A 330 -9.36 -14.26 7.12
N ARG A 331 -10.05 -15.18 6.42
CA ARG A 331 -9.58 -16.54 6.15
C ARG A 331 -9.35 -16.72 4.65
N VAL A 332 -8.40 -17.59 4.31
CA VAL A 332 -8.05 -17.88 2.91
C VAL A 332 -9.28 -18.33 2.11
N ALA A 333 -10.06 -19.27 2.63
CA ALA A 333 -11.26 -19.77 1.95
C ALA A 333 -12.33 -18.67 1.75
N ASP A 334 -12.54 -17.83 2.75
CA ASP A 334 -13.51 -16.72 2.70
C ASP A 334 -13.10 -15.66 1.68
N ASP A 335 -11.79 -15.42 1.53
CA ASP A 335 -11.25 -14.46 0.57
C ASP A 335 -11.46 -14.92 -0.88
N VAL A 336 -11.27 -16.21 -1.17
CA VAL A 336 -11.47 -16.79 -2.52
C VAL A 336 -12.89 -16.52 -3.04
N VAL A 337 -13.89 -16.69 -2.18
CA VAL A 337 -15.32 -16.51 -2.54
C VAL A 337 -15.82 -15.09 -2.31
N TRP A 338 -14.97 -14.19 -1.83
CA TRP A 338 -15.37 -12.84 -1.47
C TRP A 338 -15.97 -12.08 -2.65
N GLY A 339 -17.22 -11.60 -2.50
CA GLY A 339 -17.91 -10.80 -3.52
C GLY A 339 -18.53 -11.62 -4.66
N LEU A 340 -18.53 -12.95 -4.59
CA LEU A 340 -19.32 -13.80 -5.49
C LEU A 340 -20.82 -13.70 -5.19
N PRO A 341 -21.69 -13.92 -6.19
CA PRO A 341 -23.14 -13.96 -5.98
C PRO A 341 -23.53 -15.11 -5.04
N ALA A 342 -24.60 -14.91 -4.27
CA ALA A 342 -25.12 -15.94 -3.38
C ALA A 342 -25.50 -17.20 -4.17
N GLY A 343 -24.96 -18.36 -3.76
CA GLY A 343 -25.18 -19.64 -4.45
C GLY A 343 -24.20 -19.92 -5.60
N ALA A 344 -23.13 -19.15 -5.76
CA ALA A 344 -22.03 -19.53 -6.64
C ALA A 344 -21.43 -20.87 -6.19
N ASP A 345 -21.38 -21.83 -7.09
CA ASP A 345 -20.76 -23.14 -6.85
C ASP A 345 -19.27 -23.05 -7.17
N VAL A 346 -18.46 -22.97 -6.13
CA VAL A 346 -17.00 -22.86 -6.23
C VAL A 346 -16.36 -23.89 -5.32
N ASP A 347 -15.62 -24.81 -5.92
CA ASP A 347 -14.76 -25.74 -5.19
C ASP A 347 -13.50 -25.00 -4.72
N VAL A 348 -13.58 -24.43 -3.52
CA VAL A 348 -12.51 -23.64 -2.93
C VAL A 348 -11.25 -24.47 -2.71
N GLU A 349 -11.39 -25.73 -2.27
CA GLU A 349 -10.23 -26.58 -1.97
C GLU A 349 -9.50 -26.98 -3.26
N ALA A 350 -10.24 -27.33 -4.33
CA ALA A 350 -9.64 -27.61 -5.63
C ALA A 350 -8.93 -26.37 -6.21
N LEU A 351 -9.52 -25.18 -6.07
CA LEU A 351 -8.88 -23.93 -6.50
C LEU A 351 -7.61 -23.62 -5.71
N LEU A 352 -7.65 -23.79 -4.38
CA LEU A 352 -6.48 -23.61 -3.54
C LEU A 352 -5.38 -24.62 -3.90
N ALA A 353 -5.73 -25.88 -4.18
CA ALA A 353 -4.78 -26.88 -4.64
C ALA A 353 -4.15 -26.51 -6.00
N GLU A 354 -4.93 -26.02 -6.95
CA GLU A 354 -4.45 -25.59 -8.27
C GLU A 354 -3.42 -24.47 -8.17
N VAL A 355 -3.58 -23.55 -7.22
CA VAL A 355 -2.61 -22.48 -6.95
C VAL A 355 -1.55 -22.85 -5.92
N GLY A 356 -1.41 -24.12 -5.52
CA GLY A 356 -0.40 -24.56 -4.56
C GLY A 356 -0.60 -24.08 -3.11
N LEU A 357 -1.86 -23.89 -2.70
CA LEU A 357 -2.30 -23.51 -1.35
C LEU A 357 -3.21 -24.57 -0.69
N ALA A 358 -3.15 -25.82 -1.14
CA ALA A 358 -3.91 -26.92 -0.57
C ALA A 358 -3.80 -26.98 0.98
N GLY A 359 -4.93 -27.20 1.66
CA GLY A 359 -4.99 -27.27 3.12
C GLY A 359 -4.83 -25.94 3.88
N LEU A 360 -4.67 -24.81 3.19
CA LEU A 360 -4.54 -23.49 3.84
C LEU A 360 -5.87 -22.74 4.01
N GLY A 361 -7.01 -23.30 3.58
CA GLY A 361 -8.31 -22.61 3.55
C GLY A 361 -8.74 -21.98 4.90
N GLU A 362 -8.45 -22.67 6.00
CA GLU A 362 -8.82 -22.22 7.35
C GLU A 362 -7.83 -21.21 7.98
N ARG A 363 -6.68 -20.97 7.34
CA ARG A 363 -5.62 -20.08 7.82
C ARG A 363 -6.03 -18.61 7.70
N GLU A 364 -5.49 -17.77 8.57
CA GLU A 364 -5.67 -16.32 8.47
C GLU A 364 -4.86 -15.76 7.30
N THR A 365 -5.46 -14.82 6.55
CA THR A 365 -4.80 -14.19 5.38
C THR A 365 -3.57 -13.39 5.77
N SER A 366 -3.52 -12.83 6.99
CA SER A 366 -2.37 -12.13 7.56
C SER A 366 -1.15 -13.01 7.81
N ASP A 367 -1.34 -14.33 7.93
CA ASP A 367 -0.26 -15.28 8.22
C ASP A 367 0.41 -15.85 6.97
N LEU A 368 -0.05 -15.43 5.78
CA LEU A 368 0.50 -15.87 4.50
C LEU A 368 1.79 -15.11 4.15
N SER A 369 2.76 -15.82 3.56
CA SER A 369 3.92 -15.18 2.93
C SER A 369 3.51 -14.40 1.68
N GLY A 370 4.33 -13.43 1.23
CA GLY A 370 4.01 -12.64 0.02
C GLY A 370 3.75 -13.49 -1.23
N GLY A 371 4.51 -14.57 -1.45
CA GLY A 371 4.25 -15.53 -2.53
C GLY A 371 2.93 -16.29 -2.38
N GLN A 372 2.58 -16.69 -1.15
CA GLN A 372 1.28 -17.30 -0.87
C GLN A 372 0.14 -16.31 -1.07
N GLN A 373 0.35 -15.04 -0.69
CA GLN A 373 -0.62 -13.98 -0.90
C GLN A 373 -0.92 -13.75 -2.38
N GLN A 374 0.12 -13.78 -3.22
CA GLN A 374 -0.05 -13.68 -4.65
C GLN A 374 -0.89 -14.82 -5.23
N ARG A 375 -0.64 -16.06 -4.77
CA ARG A 375 -1.38 -17.24 -5.21
C ARG A 375 -2.83 -17.20 -4.75
N LEU A 376 -3.11 -16.67 -3.56
CA LEU A 376 -4.47 -16.42 -3.09
C LEU A 376 -5.19 -15.38 -3.97
N ALA A 377 -4.52 -14.29 -4.35
CA ALA A 377 -5.10 -13.30 -5.26
C ALA A 377 -5.43 -13.91 -6.65
N ILE A 378 -4.58 -14.80 -7.16
CA ILE A 378 -4.86 -15.57 -8.39
C ILE A 378 -6.06 -16.51 -8.17
N ALA A 379 -6.15 -17.22 -7.04
CA ALA A 379 -7.29 -18.08 -6.74
C ALA A 379 -8.61 -17.29 -6.68
N GLY A 380 -8.64 -16.15 -6.01
CA GLY A 380 -9.82 -15.27 -5.96
C GLY A 380 -10.21 -14.74 -7.36
N ALA A 381 -9.23 -14.47 -8.22
CA ALA A 381 -9.50 -14.13 -9.62
C ALA A 381 -10.10 -15.31 -10.40
N LEU A 382 -9.55 -16.52 -10.24
CA LEU A 382 -10.01 -17.74 -10.92
C LEU A 382 -11.36 -18.26 -10.43
N ALA A 383 -11.73 -17.99 -9.17
CA ALA A 383 -13.04 -18.31 -8.61
C ALA A 383 -14.20 -17.68 -9.38
N ARG A 384 -13.92 -16.60 -10.13
CA ARG A 384 -14.90 -15.92 -10.99
C ARG A 384 -15.00 -16.51 -12.40
N ASN A 385 -14.24 -17.56 -12.70
CA ASN A 385 -14.12 -18.15 -14.04
C ASN A 385 -13.96 -17.10 -15.14
N PRO A 386 -12.92 -16.23 -15.08
CA PRO A 386 -12.79 -15.10 -15.98
C PRO A 386 -12.47 -15.55 -17.40
N ALA A 387 -13.00 -14.87 -18.41
CA ALA A 387 -12.57 -15.06 -19.80
C ALA A 387 -11.22 -14.36 -20.09
N LEU A 388 -10.89 -13.31 -19.33
CA LEU A 388 -9.63 -12.56 -19.42
C LEU A 388 -9.03 -12.36 -18.02
N LEU A 389 -7.80 -12.82 -17.81
CA LEU A 389 -7.01 -12.58 -16.61
C LEU A 389 -5.88 -11.59 -16.90
N ILE A 390 -5.89 -10.44 -16.24
CA ILE A 390 -4.81 -9.45 -16.30
C ILE A 390 -3.93 -9.61 -15.05
N ALA A 391 -2.67 -9.95 -15.24
CA ALA A 391 -1.69 -10.13 -14.18
C ALA A 391 -0.68 -8.98 -14.24
N ASP A 392 -0.77 -8.01 -13.33
CA ASP A 392 0.12 -6.84 -13.30
C ASP A 392 1.31 -7.08 -12.35
N GLU A 393 2.49 -7.41 -12.91
CA GLU A 393 3.73 -7.67 -12.17
C GLU A 393 3.57 -8.69 -11.02
N VAL A 394 2.78 -9.75 -11.25
CA VAL A 394 2.40 -10.73 -10.22
C VAL A 394 3.57 -11.57 -9.69
N THR A 395 4.70 -11.59 -10.38
CA THR A 395 5.92 -12.27 -9.92
C THR A 395 6.83 -11.36 -9.11
N SER A 396 6.48 -10.08 -8.98
CA SER A 396 7.22 -9.14 -8.14
C SER A 396 7.11 -9.56 -6.67
N MET A 397 8.22 -9.46 -5.93
CA MET A 397 8.30 -9.84 -4.51
C MET A 397 8.12 -11.34 -4.20
N VAL A 398 8.18 -12.22 -5.20
CA VAL A 398 8.20 -13.69 -5.03
C VAL A 398 9.63 -14.21 -5.22
N ASP A 399 10.01 -15.24 -4.46
CA ASP A 399 11.29 -15.93 -4.63
C ASP A 399 11.37 -16.68 -5.98
N PRO A 400 12.58 -17.10 -6.43
CA PRO A 400 12.75 -17.72 -7.74
C PRO A 400 11.86 -18.96 -7.97
N GLN A 401 11.73 -19.84 -6.96
CA GLN A 401 10.93 -21.06 -7.06
C GLN A 401 9.44 -20.72 -7.12
N GLY A 402 8.96 -19.86 -6.22
CA GLY A 402 7.55 -19.42 -6.23
C GLY A 402 7.16 -18.71 -7.53
N ARG A 403 8.10 -17.99 -8.16
CA ARG A 403 7.91 -17.37 -9.47
C ARG A 403 7.78 -18.40 -10.59
N GLU A 404 8.62 -19.44 -10.59
CA GLU A 404 8.51 -20.54 -11.56
C GLU A 404 7.15 -21.24 -11.46
N GLU A 405 6.66 -21.48 -10.24
CA GLU A 405 5.33 -22.05 -9.98
C GLU A 405 4.20 -21.15 -10.51
N ILE A 406 4.25 -19.84 -10.25
CA ILE A 406 3.26 -18.88 -10.77
C ILE A 406 3.29 -18.83 -12.30
N MET A 407 4.48 -18.80 -12.91
CA MET A 407 4.61 -18.77 -14.36
C MET A 407 4.12 -20.06 -15.01
N ALA A 408 4.39 -21.21 -14.41
CA ALA A 408 3.86 -22.50 -14.85
C ALA A 408 2.32 -22.51 -14.82
N LEU A 409 1.72 -21.99 -13.75
CA LEU A 409 0.27 -21.82 -13.62
C LEU A 409 -0.28 -20.90 -14.72
N LEU A 410 0.25 -19.69 -14.87
CA LEU A 410 -0.23 -18.71 -15.87
C LEU A 410 -0.12 -19.25 -17.29
N THR A 411 0.94 -19.99 -17.60
CA THR A 411 1.15 -20.62 -18.92
C THR A 411 0.16 -21.76 -19.18
N ALA A 412 -0.30 -22.45 -18.13
CA ALA A 412 -1.27 -23.54 -18.23
C ALA A 412 -2.71 -23.04 -18.40
N LEU A 413 -3.09 -21.91 -17.78
CA LEU A 413 -4.47 -21.39 -17.76
C LEU A 413 -5.17 -21.30 -19.14
N PRO A 414 -4.52 -20.80 -20.21
CA PRO A 414 -5.17 -20.74 -21.52
C PRO A 414 -5.55 -22.13 -22.06
N ARG A 415 -4.75 -23.15 -21.76
CA ARG A 415 -4.99 -24.53 -22.22
C ARG A 415 -5.94 -25.30 -21.32
N THR A 416 -5.85 -25.10 -20.00
CA THR A 416 -6.65 -25.85 -19.02
C THR A 416 -8.04 -25.27 -18.83
N ARG A 417 -8.18 -23.94 -18.89
CA ARG A 417 -9.42 -23.23 -18.60
C ARG A 417 -9.95 -22.36 -19.75
N GLY A 418 -9.20 -22.24 -20.86
CA GLY A 418 -9.60 -21.39 -21.99
C GLY A 418 -9.52 -19.89 -21.71
N VAL A 419 -8.84 -19.49 -20.63
CA VAL A 419 -8.73 -18.10 -20.18
C VAL A 419 -7.64 -17.39 -20.98
N ALA A 420 -7.92 -16.23 -21.55
CA ALA A 420 -6.85 -15.39 -22.09
C ALA A 420 -6.08 -14.72 -20.95
N VAL A 421 -4.76 -14.71 -21.02
CA VAL A 421 -3.89 -14.15 -19.98
C VAL A 421 -3.11 -12.97 -20.54
N VAL A 422 -3.16 -11.83 -19.86
CA VAL A 422 -2.31 -10.67 -20.14
C VAL A 422 -1.38 -10.46 -18.96
N LEU A 423 -0.10 -10.79 -19.12
CA LEU A 423 0.92 -10.58 -18.10
C LEU A 423 1.67 -9.27 -18.40
N ILE A 424 1.57 -8.31 -17.49
CA ILE A 424 2.49 -7.17 -17.50
C ILE A 424 3.74 -7.58 -16.74
N THR A 425 4.88 -7.54 -17.41
CA THR A 425 6.18 -7.87 -16.83
C THR A 425 7.30 -7.03 -17.45
N HIS A 426 8.41 -6.93 -16.75
CA HIS A 426 9.66 -6.36 -17.24
C HIS A 426 10.80 -7.39 -17.29
N ARG A 427 10.50 -8.68 -17.13
CA ARG A 427 11.49 -9.78 -17.15
C ARG A 427 11.42 -10.59 -18.44
N ALA A 428 12.57 -10.77 -19.09
CA ALA A 428 12.73 -11.56 -20.32
C ALA A 428 12.17 -12.98 -20.20
N SER A 429 12.54 -13.69 -19.14
CA SER A 429 12.15 -15.07 -18.92
C SER A 429 10.64 -15.28 -18.76
N GLU A 430 9.93 -14.25 -18.28
CA GLU A 430 8.48 -14.30 -18.11
C GLU A 430 7.78 -13.93 -19.41
N ALA A 431 8.26 -12.89 -20.09
CA ALA A 431 7.72 -12.47 -21.37
C ALA A 431 7.90 -13.55 -22.46
N SER A 432 8.99 -14.33 -22.40
CA SER A 432 9.25 -15.42 -23.36
C SER A 432 8.32 -16.62 -23.21
N ALA A 433 7.59 -16.72 -22.09
CA ALA A 433 6.59 -17.77 -21.89
C ALA A 433 5.24 -17.48 -22.59
N ALA A 434 5.02 -16.23 -23.01
CA ALA A 434 3.80 -15.81 -23.70
C ALA A 434 3.80 -16.20 -25.18
N ASP A 435 2.62 -16.43 -25.74
CA ASP A 435 2.42 -16.69 -27.17
C ASP A 435 2.79 -15.44 -28.01
N ARG A 436 2.59 -14.25 -27.44
CA ARG A 436 2.89 -12.97 -28.09
C ARG A 436 3.38 -11.92 -27.09
N VAL A 437 4.39 -11.15 -27.47
CA VAL A 437 4.93 -10.03 -26.68
C VAL A 437 4.53 -8.70 -27.32
N VAL A 438 3.94 -7.81 -26.53
CA VAL A 438 3.57 -6.44 -26.92
C VAL A 438 4.47 -5.46 -26.18
N HIS A 439 5.34 -4.79 -26.92
CA HIS A 439 6.27 -3.81 -26.37
C HIS A 439 5.69 -2.40 -26.43
N ILE A 440 5.60 -1.73 -25.27
CA ILE A 440 5.11 -0.35 -25.15
C ILE A 440 6.26 0.61 -24.88
N VAL A 441 6.41 1.59 -25.78
CA VAL A 441 7.39 2.68 -25.68
C VAL A 441 6.66 4.01 -25.83
N ASP A 442 6.81 4.90 -24.84
CA ASP A 442 6.19 6.24 -24.83
C ASP A 442 4.68 6.26 -25.17
N GLY A 443 3.96 5.25 -24.70
CA GLY A 443 2.51 5.13 -24.91
C GLY A 443 2.11 4.52 -26.26
N ARG A 444 3.05 3.95 -27.02
CA ARG A 444 2.80 3.29 -28.32
C ARG A 444 3.24 1.84 -28.29
N ALA A 445 2.46 0.97 -28.94
CA ALA A 445 2.87 -0.39 -29.21
C ALA A 445 3.85 -0.39 -30.39
N VAL A 446 5.06 -0.86 -30.18
CA VAL A 446 6.10 -0.93 -31.21
C VAL A 446 6.31 -2.38 -31.65
N PRO A 447 6.57 -2.63 -32.95
CA PRO A 447 6.82 -3.98 -33.46
C PRO A 447 8.18 -4.53 -33.01
N GLU A 448 9.10 -3.64 -32.65
CA GLU A 448 10.43 -4.00 -32.16
C GLU A 448 10.32 -4.59 -30.75
N SER A 449 10.85 -5.80 -30.58
CA SER A 449 11.01 -6.38 -29.25
C SER A 449 11.97 -5.50 -28.42
N PRO A 450 11.81 -5.46 -27.08
CA PRO A 450 12.75 -4.73 -26.24
C PRO A 450 14.19 -5.20 -26.46
N THR A 451 15.17 -4.31 -26.31
CA THR A 451 16.60 -4.63 -26.49
C THR A 451 17.11 -5.73 -25.57
N TRP A 452 16.47 -5.92 -24.42
CA TRP A 452 16.74 -6.98 -23.44
C TRP A 452 16.00 -8.28 -23.72
N PHE A 453 15.09 -8.30 -24.69
CA PHE A 453 14.35 -9.49 -25.10
C PHE A 453 15.12 -10.23 -26.19
N PRO A 454 15.39 -11.55 -26.04
CA PRO A 454 16.16 -12.28 -27.02
C PRO A 454 15.46 -12.27 -28.39
N ALA A 455 16.20 -12.00 -29.46
CA ALA A 455 15.66 -12.05 -30.82
C ALA A 455 15.25 -13.49 -31.17
N ALA A 456 14.01 -13.70 -31.60
CA ALA A 456 13.53 -15.00 -32.05
C ALA A 456 14.17 -15.36 -33.41
N GLY A 457 15.19 -16.20 -33.38
CA GLY A 457 15.81 -16.80 -34.57
C GLY A 457 16.50 -18.14 -34.21
N PRO A 458 16.38 -19.20 -35.02
CA PRO A 458 17.06 -20.45 -34.77
C PRO A 458 18.54 -20.33 -35.16
N GLY A 459 19.44 -20.51 -34.20
CA GLY A 459 20.88 -20.71 -34.47
C GLY A 459 21.78 -19.48 -34.37
N GLY A 460 21.51 -18.55 -33.47
CA GLY A 460 22.41 -17.42 -33.18
C GLY A 460 22.99 -17.48 -31.78
N GLU A 461 24.06 -18.25 -31.56
CA GLU A 461 25.03 -17.96 -30.51
C GLU A 461 25.69 -16.61 -30.84
N ALA A 462 25.05 -15.51 -30.48
CA ALA A 462 25.69 -14.20 -30.45
C ALA A 462 26.33 -14.04 -29.07
N ARG A 463 27.50 -14.66 -28.91
CA ARG A 463 28.48 -14.26 -27.89
C ARG A 463 28.73 -12.76 -28.04
N PRO A 464 28.58 -11.93 -27.00
CA PRO A 464 29.28 -10.67 -26.96
C PRO A 464 30.78 -11.02 -26.96
N GLU A 465 31.52 -10.52 -27.95
CA GLU A 465 32.98 -10.58 -27.93
C GLU A 465 33.47 -9.85 -26.67
N THR A 466 33.86 -10.63 -25.66
CA THR A 466 34.66 -10.15 -24.52
C THR A 466 36.05 -9.81 -25.03
N VAL A 467 36.20 -8.59 -25.53
CA VAL A 467 37.51 -7.92 -25.57
C VAL A 467 37.69 -7.22 -24.23
N GLY A 468 38.53 -7.79 -23.40
CA GLY A 468 38.90 -7.23 -22.11
C GLY A 468 39.80 -8.20 -21.37
N GLU A 469 41.09 -8.06 -21.60
CA GLU A 469 42.18 -8.77 -20.92
C GLU A 469 41.87 -9.03 -19.45
N THR A 470 41.91 -10.29 -19.05
CA THR A 470 41.96 -10.75 -17.67
C THR A 470 43.16 -10.10 -16.99
N HIS A 471 42.95 -8.94 -16.39
CA HIS A 471 43.85 -8.44 -15.37
C HIS A 471 43.68 -9.37 -14.18
N ALA A 472 44.61 -10.30 -14.01
CA ALA A 472 44.86 -10.93 -12.72
C ALA A 472 45.21 -9.80 -11.74
N ILE A 473 44.20 -9.29 -11.03
CA ILE A 473 44.41 -8.32 -9.96
C ILE A 473 45.03 -9.12 -8.82
N GLY A 474 46.35 -8.99 -8.65
CA GLY A 474 47.07 -9.56 -7.52
C GLY A 474 46.40 -9.17 -6.20
N HIS A 475 46.42 -10.08 -5.23
CA HIS A 475 45.80 -9.95 -3.90
C HIS A 475 45.91 -8.52 -3.36
N ARG A 476 44.75 -7.85 -3.27
CA ARG A 476 44.62 -6.53 -2.66
C ARG A 476 44.52 -6.70 -1.14
N ALA A 477 44.86 -5.65 -0.40
CA ALA A 477 44.81 -5.70 1.06
C ALA A 477 43.36 -5.93 1.55
N PRO A 478 43.16 -6.80 2.56
CA PRO A 478 41.84 -7.07 3.12
C PRO A 478 41.29 -5.81 3.79
N LEU A 479 40.03 -5.49 3.50
CA LEU A 479 39.38 -4.27 3.97
C LEU A 479 38.31 -4.56 5.02
N LEU A 480 37.42 -5.51 4.76
CA LEU A 480 36.34 -5.89 5.69
C LEU A 480 36.46 -7.38 6.02
N ARG A 481 36.40 -7.73 7.31
CA ARG A 481 36.57 -9.09 7.80
C ARG A 481 35.47 -9.48 8.77
N LEU A 482 34.82 -10.60 8.47
CA LEU A 482 33.85 -11.26 9.33
C LEU A 482 34.48 -12.56 9.83
N THR A 483 34.50 -12.74 11.15
CA THR A 483 35.05 -13.94 11.80
C THR A 483 33.97 -14.57 12.66
N ASP A 484 33.52 -15.76 12.25
CA ASP A 484 32.52 -16.60 12.93
C ASP A 484 31.25 -15.84 13.35
N VAL A 485 30.77 -14.95 12.47
CA VAL A 485 29.64 -14.08 12.75
C VAL A 485 28.35 -14.90 12.91
N GLY A 486 27.76 -14.82 14.10
CA GLY A 486 26.43 -15.33 14.40
C GLY A 486 25.52 -14.21 14.89
N HIS A 487 24.24 -14.27 14.55
CA HIS A 487 23.25 -13.30 15.05
C HIS A 487 21.90 -13.95 15.29
N THR A 488 21.37 -13.69 16.48
CA THR A 488 20.08 -14.21 16.95
C THR A 488 19.20 -13.06 17.39
N TYR A 489 18.04 -12.92 16.75
CA TYR A 489 17.02 -11.97 17.17
C TYR A 489 16.21 -12.52 18.34
N LEU A 490 15.83 -11.62 19.26
CA LEU A 490 14.95 -11.93 20.40
C LEU A 490 15.44 -13.12 21.24
N ALA A 491 16.77 -13.20 21.43
CA ALA A 491 17.41 -14.27 22.19
C ALA A 491 16.79 -14.41 23.59
N GLY A 492 16.50 -15.64 23.99
CA GLY A 492 15.87 -15.95 25.28
C GLY A 492 14.35 -15.73 25.32
N SER A 493 13.70 -15.50 24.18
CA SER A 493 12.24 -15.45 24.06
C SER A 493 11.69 -16.63 23.25
N PRO A 494 10.39 -16.97 23.37
CA PRO A 494 9.76 -17.96 22.49
C PRO A 494 9.81 -17.63 20.99
N TRP A 495 10.19 -16.40 20.64
CA TRP A 495 10.29 -15.87 19.28
C TRP A 495 11.75 -15.75 18.81
N GLU A 496 12.65 -16.49 19.46
CA GLU A 496 14.07 -16.52 19.10
C GLU A 496 14.26 -17.00 17.66
N VAL A 497 14.97 -16.21 16.85
CA VAL A 497 15.29 -16.55 15.44
C VAL A 497 16.78 -16.37 15.22
N ARG A 498 17.48 -17.48 14.95
CA ARG A 498 18.89 -17.47 14.55
C ARG A 498 19.00 -17.17 13.06
N ALA A 499 19.43 -15.95 12.74
CA ALA A 499 19.50 -15.45 11.37
C ALA A 499 20.82 -15.79 10.68
N LEU A 500 21.93 -15.81 11.43
CA LEU A 500 23.28 -16.12 10.93
C LEU A 500 23.99 -17.09 11.87
N SER A 501 24.79 -17.98 11.30
CA SER A 501 25.53 -19.02 12.02
C SER A 501 26.94 -19.15 11.45
N ALA A 502 27.95 -18.77 12.24
CA ALA A 502 29.38 -18.94 11.95
C ALA A 502 29.79 -18.44 10.54
N VAL A 503 29.36 -17.23 10.19
CA VAL A 503 29.67 -16.60 8.90
C VAL A 503 31.07 -15.98 8.94
N SER A 504 31.99 -16.55 8.16
CA SER A 504 33.35 -16.05 7.99
C SER A 504 33.57 -15.62 6.54
N LEU A 505 34.00 -14.37 6.33
CA LEU A 505 34.13 -13.77 5.00
C LEU A 505 35.14 -12.61 5.03
N THR A 506 35.98 -12.52 4.01
CA THR A 506 36.91 -11.39 3.80
C THR A 506 36.62 -10.71 2.46
N VAL A 507 36.46 -9.39 2.51
CA VAL A 507 36.30 -8.51 1.35
C VAL A 507 37.55 -7.65 1.22
N ASP A 508 38.20 -7.71 0.06
CA ASP A 508 39.44 -6.97 -0.20
C ASP A 508 39.12 -5.60 -0.81
N ARG A 509 40.07 -4.66 -0.70
CA ARG A 509 39.85 -3.29 -1.18
C ARG A 509 39.59 -3.26 -2.69
N GLY A 510 38.47 -2.68 -3.10
CA GLY A 510 38.05 -2.58 -4.49
C GLY A 510 37.48 -3.87 -5.09
N ASP A 511 37.14 -4.85 -4.24
CA ASP A 511 36.36 -6.03 -4.64
C ASP A 511 34.95 -5.65 -5.10
N GLY A 512 34.44 -6.42 -6.07
CA GLY A 512 33.01 -6.52 -6.35
C GLY A 512 32.48 -7.87 -5.86
N LEU A 513 31.91 -7.91 -4.66
CA LEU A 513 31.38 -9.14 -4.07
C LEU A 513 29.86 -9.22 -4.23
N LEU A 514 29.36 -10.32 -4.78
CA LEU A 514 27.93 -10.65 -4.84
C LEU A 514 27.57 -11.71 -3.79
N ILE A 515 26.62 -11.40 -2.92
CA ILE A 515 26.04 -12.33 -1.95
C ILE A 515 24.65 -12.75 -2.43
N VAL A 516 24.49 -14.05 -2.72
CA VAL A 516 23.25 -14.64 -3.25
C VAL A 516 22.61 -15.56 -2.22
N GLY A 517 21.28 -15.59 -2.15
CA GLY A 517 20.55 -16.52 -1.27
C GLY A 517 19.04 -16.31 -1.30
N GLY A 518 18.27 -17.31 -0.86
CA GLY A 518 16.80 -17.25 -0.79
C GLY A 518 16.26 -16.25 0.26
N ASN A 519 14.95 -16.02 0.25
CA ASN A 519 14.29 -15.21 1.30
C ASN A 519 14.51 -15.86 2.68
N GLY A 520 14.74 -15.04 3.70
CA GLY A 520 15.00 -15.52 5.06
C GLY A 520 16.38 -16.19 5.28
N SER A 521 17.30 -16.15 4.30
CA SER A 521 18.63 -16.75 4.47
C SER A 521 19.61 -15.95 5.33
N GLY A 522 19.23 -14.73 5.78
CA GLY A 522 20.05 -13.86 6.63
C GLY A 522 20.77 -12.71 5.90
N LYS A 523 20.56 -12.52 4.59
CA LYS A 523 21.29 -11.53 3.77
C LYS A 523 21.20 -10.10 4.30
N THR A 524 19.98 -9.62 4.58
CA THR A 524 19.76 -8.27 5.12
C THR A 524 20.40 -8.10 6.50
N THR A 525 20.32 -9.12 7.37
CA THR A 525 21.03 -9.13 8.66
C THR A 525 22.54 -9.03 8.47
N LEU A 526 23.10 -9.76 7.50
CA LEU A 526 24.51 -9.69 7.15
C LEU A 526 24.90 -8.30 6.63
N ALA A 527 24.06 -7.68 5.78
CA ALA A 527 24.24 -6.31 5.30
C ALA A 527 24.34 -5.31 6.46
N TRP A 528 23.45 -5.43 7.45
CA TRP A 528 23.39 -4.55 8.61
C TRP A 528 24.60 -4.72 9.53
N ILE A 529 25.09 -5.95 9.70
CA ILE A 529 26.34 -6.21 10.45
C ILE A 529 27.55 -5.63 9.73
N MET A 530 27.64 -5.84 8.40
CA MET A 530 28.72 -5.27 7.58
C MET A 530 28.71 -3.74 7.55
N ALA A 531 27.55 -3.11 7.72
CA ALA A 531 27.41 -1.66 7.83
C ALA A 531 27.56 -1.13 9.27
N GLY A 532 27.75 -2.00 10.27
CA GLY A 532 27.84 -1.63 11.68
C GLY A 532 26.53 -1.11 12.28
N LEU A 533 25.39 -1.34 11.62
CA LEU A 533 24.06 -0.95 12.11
C LEU A 533 23.61 -1.80 13.29
N ILE A 534 24.00 -3.08 13.31
CA ILE A 534 23.80 -4.00 14.42
C ILE A 534 25.12 -4.71 14.74
N ALA A 535 25.35 -4.98 16.03
CA ALA A 535 26.46 -5.84 16.45
C ALA A 535 26.06 -7.32 16.29
N PRO A 536 26.98 -8.19 15.84
CA PRO A 536 26.71 -9.62 15.82
C PRO A 536 26.59 -10.15 17.26
N SER A 537 25.78 -11.20 17.46
CA SER A 537 25.61 -11.86 18.77
C SER A 537 26.83 -12.71 19.13
N GLU A 538 27.47 -13.28 18.11
CA GLU A 538 28.67 -14.12 18.19
C GLU A 538 29.66 -13.67 17.09
N GLY A 539 30.96 -13.81 17.33
CA GLY A 539 32.00 -13.43 16.37
C GLY A 539 32.25 -11.92 16.26
N THR A 540 32.99 -11.51 15.24
CA THR A 540 33.37 -10.11 15.00
C THR A 540 33.24 -9.70 13.53
N CYS A 541 32.89 -8.43 13.32
CA CYS A 541 32.92 -7.77 12.01
C CYS A 541 33.81 -6.53 12.15
N GLU A 542 34.91 -6.48 11.40
CA GLU A 542 35.98 -5.49 11.54
C GLU A 542 36.31 -4.85 10.19
N LEU A 543 36.57 -3.54 10.19
CA LEU A 543 37.00 -2.77 9.02
C LEU A 543 38.43 -2.27 9.25
N SER A 544 39.30 -2.48 8.26
CA SER A 544 40.68 -2.03 8.28
C SER A 544 40.79 -0.54 7.94
N ASP A 545 41.64 0.20 8.64
CA ASP A 545 42.15 1.52 8.23
C ASP A 545 43.68 1.44 8.21
N ASP A 546 44.26 1.38 7.01
CA ASP A 546 45.71 1.22 6.77
C ASP A 546 46.40 0.13 7.62
N GLY A 547 45.69 -0.99 7.86
CA GLY A 547 46.20 -2.16 8.59
C GLY A 547 45.79 -2.24 10.05
N ASP A 548 45.17 -1.20 10.62
CA ASP A 548 44.53 -1.25 11.95
C ASP A 548 43.10 -1.78 11.84
N TRP A 549 42.73 -2.74 12.69
CA TRP A 549 41.44 -3.44 12.62
C TRP A 549 40.57 -3.01 13.80
N ALA A 550 39.40 -2.44 13.49
CA ALA A 550 38.43 -2.05 14.50
C ALA A 550 37.03 -2.54 14.11
N LYS A 551 36.19 -2.77 15.13
CA LYS A 551 34.79 -3.18 14.92
C LYS A 551 34.05 -2.14 14.08
N VAL A 552 33.32 -2.59 13.07
CA VAL A 552 32.57 -1.70 12.15
C VAL A 552 31.59 -0.80 12.90
N THR A 553 31.02 -1.27 14.01
CA THR A 553 30.11 -0.48 14.86
C THR A 553 30.73 0.82 15.39
N GLY A 554 32.05 0.92 15.45
CA GLY A 554 32.78 2.14 15.82
C GLY A 554 33.14 3.06 14.66
N LYS A 555 32.93 2.64 13.41
CA LYS A 555 33.38 3.31 12.17
C LYS A 555 32.19 3.84 11.36
N VAL A 556 31.36 4.64 12.00
CA VAL A 556 30.09 5.13 11.44
C VAL A 556 30.34 6.03 10.22
N GLY A 557 29.83 5.62 9.06
CA GLY A 557 29.93 6.35 7.81
C GLY A 557 31.12 5.97 6.93
N GLU A 558 31.99 5.06 7.37
CA GLU A 558 33.02 4.43 6.52
C GLU A 558 32.43 3.32 5.64
N VAL A 559 31.33 2.71 6.06
CA VAL A 559 30.53 1.78 5.25
C VAL A 559 29.20 2.44 4.89
N GLY A 560 28.96 2.60 3.58
CA GLY A 560 27.68 3.08 3.06
C GLY A 560 26.70 1.92 2.87
N LEU A 561 25.48 2.03 3.39
CA LEU A 561 24.43 1.03 3.22
C LEU A 561 23.25 1.59 2.41
N ALA A 562 22.93 0.94 1.30
CA ALA A 562 21.67 1.16 0.59
C ALA A 562 20.67 0.05 0.93
N PHE A 563 19.48 0.41 1.39
CA PHE A 563 18.40 -0.52 1.75
C PHE A 563 17.61 -0.93 0.52
N GLN A 564 16.95 -2.10 0.58
CA GLN A 564 16.08 -2.63 -0.47
C GLN A 564 15.05 -1.60 -0.95
N HIS A 565 14.46 -0.82 -0.04
CA HIS A 565 13.50 0.22 -0.37
C HIS A 565 14.16 1.61 -0.25
N ALA A 566 14.76 2.10 -1.33
CA ALA A 566 15.42 3.40 -1.37
C ALA A 566 14.54 4.57 -0.90
N ARG A 567 13.21 4.48 -1.12
CA ARG A 567 12.23 5.46 -0.64
C ARG A 567 12.24 5.63 0.89
N LEU A 568 12.56 4.56 1.64
CA LEU A 568 12.61 4.61 3.11
C LEU A 568 13.86 5.36 3.62
N GLN A 569 14.89 5.52 2.78
CA GLN A 569 16.08 6.28 3.16
C GLN A 569 15.94 7.78 2.89
N ILE A 570 15.01 8.17 2.01
CA ILE A 570 14.77 9.57 1.68
C ILE A 570 13.84 10.20 2.72
N GLN A 571 14.32 11.25 3.37
CA GLN A 571 13.61 11.92 4.45
C GLN A 571 13.32 13.40 4.16
N LYS A 572 14.05 14.01 3.23
CA LYS A 572 13.91 15.43 2.87
C LYS A 572 12.98 15.60 1.66
N GLN A 573 12.39 16.78 1.58
CA GLN A 573 11.48 17.14 0.47
C GLN A 573 12.25 17.40 -0.82
N ASN A 574 13.50 17.85 -0.73
CA ASN A 574 14.32 18.24 -1.87
C ASN A 574 15.59 17.39 -1.96
N VAL A 575 16.02 17.10 -3.19
CA VAL A 575 17.17 16.22 -3.47
C VAL A 575 18.48 16.74 -2.90
N GLY A 576 18.76 18.05 -3.05
CA GLY A 576 19.99 18.63 -2.53
C GLY A 576 20.08 18.54 -1.00
N GLU A 577 18.98 18.82 -0.31
CA GLU A 577 18.89 18.69 1.15
C GLU A 577 19.04 17.24 1.61
N GLU A 578 18.48 16.29 0.84
CA GLU A 578 18.62 14.86 1.10
C GLU A 578 20.09 14.43 1.05
N ILE A 579 20.79 14.80 -0.02
CA ILE A 579 22.22 14.47 -0.20
C ILE A 579 23.08 15.14 0.88
N MET A 580 22.78 16.38 1.27
CA MET A 580 23.47 17.05 2.38
C MET A 580 23.21 16.34 3.72
N ALA A 581 21.96 15.93 3.97
CA ALA A 581 21.59 15.24 5.20
C ALA A 581 22.28 13.87 5.31
N ALA A 582 22.30 13.09 4.22
CA ALA A 582 23.00 11.81 4.17
C ALA A 582 24.53 11.99 4.25
N GLY A 583 25.05 13.01 3.56
CA GLY A 583 26.46 13.38 3.51
C GLY A 583 27.04 13.91 4.84
N GLY A 584 26.19 14.43 5.73
CA GLY A 584 26.59 15.02 7.00
C GLY A 584 27.05 16.49 6.90
N GLU A 585 27.41 17.08 8.05
CA GLU A 585 27.61 18.53 8.21
C GLU A 585 28.66 19.16 7.29
N LYS A 586 29.60 18.37 6.77
CA LYS A 586 30.68 18.84 5.89
C LYS A 586 30.29 18.90 4.40
N VAL A 587 29.08 18.44 4.05
CA VAL A 587 28.62 18.37 2.66
C VAL A 587 27.85 19.64 2.31
N GLY A 588 28.43 20.46 1.43
CA GLY A 588 27.80 21.65 0.88
C GLY A 588 27.24 21.43 -0.51
N THR A 589 26.81 22.52 -1.15
CA THR A 589 26.23 22.49 -2.51
C THR A 589 27.20 22.00 -3.58
N THR A 590 28.51 22.22 -3.39
CA THR A 590 29.55 21.74 -4.32
C THR A 590 29.69 20.22 -4.25
N GLU A 591 29.68 19.65 -3.05
CA GLU A 591 29.73 18.21 -2.82
C GLU A 591 28.48 17.53 -3.37
N VAL A 592 27.29 18.14 -3.17
CA VAL A 592 26.03 17.67 -3.76
C VAL A 592 26.13 17.58 -5.28
N ALA A 593 26.65 18.63 -5.93
CA ALA A 593 26.81 18.64 -7.39
C ALA A 593 27.74 17.52 -7.87
N ARG A 594 28.88 17.30 -7.20
CA ARG A 594 29.81 16.20 -7.52
C ARG A 594 29.19 14.83 -7.29
N ALA A 595 28.44 14.67 -6.20
CA ALA A 595 27.77 13.42 -5.87
C ALA A 595 26.72 13.05 -6.94
N LEU A 596 25.91 14.02 -7.38
CA LEU A 596 24.95 13.83 -8.48
C LEU A 596 25.64 13.46 -9.79
N GLU A 597 26.75 14.12 -10.13
CA GLU A 597 27.52 13.79 -11.34
C GLU A 597 28.11 12.37 -11.29
N SER A 598 28.59 11.94 -10.12
CA SER A 598 29.16 10.60 -9.94
C SER A 598 28.16 9.46 -10.18
N VAL A 599 26.86 9.76 -10.08
CA VAL A 599 25.77 8.82 -10.36
C VAL A 599 25.06 9.13 -11.69
N GLY A 600 25.63 9.99 -12.54
CA GLY A 600 25.05 10.32 -13.85
C GLY A 600 23.73 11.10 -13.77
N LEU A 601 23.51 11.89 -12.72
CA LEU A 601 22.36 12.79 -12.59
C LEU A 601 22.76 14.24 -12.86
N PRO A 602 21.92 15.04 -13.54
CA PRO A 602 22.21 16.44 -13.80
C PRO A 602 22.09 17.26 -12.51
N ARG A 603 22.95 18.28 -12.36
CA ARG A 603 22.95 19.18 -11.18
C ARG A 603 21.61 19.87 -10.93
N SER A 604 20.82 20.10 -11.97
CA SER A 604 19.49 20.71 -11.87
C SER A 604 18.51 19.90 -11.01
N ILE A 605 18.71 18.59 -10.89
CA ILE A 605 17.83 17.72 -10.09
C ILE A 605 17.93 18.02 -8.59
N ALA A 606 19.00 18.70 -8.13
CA ALA A 606 19.17 19.07 -6.73
C ALA A 606 18.00 19.91 -6.18
N ALA A 607 17.36 20.72 -7.02
CA ALA A 607 16.19 21.52 -6.65
C ALA A 607 14.86 20.77 -6.76
N ALA A 608 14.84 19.60 -7.41
CA ALA A 608 13.63 18.82 -7.60
C ALA A 608 13.12 18.27 -6.27
N ARG A 609 11.80 18.04 -6.20
CA ARG A 609 11.18 17.37 -5.07
C ARG A 609 11.40 15.88 -5.15
N THR A 610 11.66 15.24 -4.01
CA THR A 610 11.97 13.81 -3.93
C THR A 610 10.80 12.91 -4.33
N ASP A 611 9.57 13.38 -4.16
CA ASP A 611 8.32 12.70 -4.58
C ASP A 611 8.12 12.68 -6.10
N SER A 612 8.79 13.55 -6.84
CA SER A 612 8.70 13.63 -8.31
C SER A 612 9.70 12.74 -9.05
N LEU A 613 10.59 12.05 -8.32
CA LEU A 613 11.64 11.21 -8.91
C LEU A 613 11.10 9.86 -9.39
N SER A 614 11.59 9.41 -10.54
CA SER A 614 11.44 8.00 -10.95
C SER A 614 12.20 7.07 -9.99
N GLY A 615 11.83 5.78 -9.94
CA GLY A 615 12.51 4.80 -9.08
C GLY A 615 14.02 4.70 -9.34
N GLY A 616 14.44 4.76 -10.60
CA GLY A 616 15.86 4.77 -10.99
C GLY A 616 16.60 6.03 -10.54
N GLN A 617 15.98 7.21 -10.72
CA GLN A 617 16.53 8.47 -10.20
C GLN A 617 16.62 8.45 -8.67
N MET A 618 15.60 7.92 -8.00
CA MET A 618 15.57 7.80 -6.55
C MET A 618 16.73 6.95 -6.02
N ARG A 619 16.98 5.79 -6.65
CA ARG A 619 18.12 4.93 -6.30
C ARG A 619 19.45 5.65 -6.47
N ARG A 620 19.61 6.38 -7.58
CA ARG A 620 20.83 7.16 -7.86
C ARG A 620 21.01 8.33 -6.88
N VAL A 621 19.93 8.99 -6.45
CA VAL A 621 20.00 10.02 -5.40
C VAL A 621 20.44 9.42 -4.05
N VAL A 622 19.95 8.24 -3.68
CA VAL A 622 20.43 7.54 -2.47
C VAL A 622 21.91 7.20 -2.60
N LEU A 623 22.35 6.66 -3.75
CA LEU A 623 23.77 6.42 -4.01
C LEU A 623 24.60 7.71 -3.92
N ALA A 624 24.12 8.83 -4.46
CA ALA A 624 24.78 10.12 -4.36
C ALA A 624 24.92 10.56 -2.89
N GLY A 625 23.87 10.40 -2.08
CA GLY A 625 23.91 10.68 -0.64
C GLY A 625 24.97 9.85 0.10
N LEU A 626 25.06 8.56 -0.21
CA LEU A 626 26.09 7.68 0.36
C LEU A 626 27.50 8.10 -0.09
N LEU A 627 27.69 8.36 -1.38
CA LEU A 627 28.99 8.76 -1.94
C LEU A 627 29.45 10.14 -1.47
N ALA A 628 28.53 11.04 -1.11
CA ALA A 628 28.87 12.34 -0.54
C ALA A 628 29.66 12.22 0.78
N ARG A 629 29.47 11.12 1.53
CA ARG A 629 30.27 10.80 2.73
C ARG A 629 31.65 10.22 2.46
N ARG A 630 31.94 9.83 1.21
CA ARG A 630 33.17 9.11 0.80
C ARG A 630 33.42 7.83 1.62
N PRO A 631 32.49 6.84 1.57
CA PRO A 631 32.69 5.56 2.23
C PRO A 631 33.83 4.77 1.59
N GLU A 632 34.45 3.88 2.35
CA GLU A 632 35.45 2.93 1.85
C GLU A 632 34.81 1.68 1.23
N VAL A 633 33.63 1.32 1.72
CA VAL A 633 32.83 0.16 1.26
C VAL A 633 31.39 0.58 1.03
N LEU A 634 30.82 0.17 -0.09
CA LEU A 634 29.41 0.33 -0.40
C LEU A 634 28.69 -1.03 -0.33
N VAL A 635 27.80 -1.20 0.63
CA VAL A 635 26.94 -2.38 0.79
C VAL A 635 25.55 -2.05 0.21
N LEU A 636 25.12 -2.80 -0.80
CA LEU A 636 23.89 -2.57 -1.52
C LEU A 636 22.94 -3.75 -1.34
N ASP A 637 21.85 -3.56 -0.59
CA ASP A 637 20.79 -4.55 -0.43
C ASP A 637 19.76 -4.41 -1.56
N GLU A 638 19.75 -5.38 -2.48
CA GLU A 638 18.88 -5.48 -3.66
C GLU A 638 18.79 -4.16 -4.48
N PRO A 639 19.92 -3.66 -5.03
CA PRO A 639 19.97 -2.35 -5.70
C PRO A 639 19.09 -2.24 -6.96
N LEU A 640 18.74 -3.38 -7.57
CA LEU A 640 18.01 -3.45 -8.84
C LEU A 640 16.53 -3.84 -8.67
N ALA A 641 16.07 -4.06 -7.44
CA ALA A 641 14.69 -4.46 -7.17
C ALA A 641 13.70 -3.35 -7.57
N GLY A 642 12.62 -3.74 -8.27
CA GLY A 642 11.56 -2.82 -8.72
C GLY A 642 11.96 -1.83 -9.82
N LEU A 643 13.19 -1.89 -10.35
CA LEU A 643 13.62 -1.06 -11.48
C LEU A 643 13.27 -1.70 -12.81
N ASP A 644 12.83 -0.87 -13.77
CA ASP A 644 12.70 -1.27 -15.17
C ASP A 644 14.08 -1.49 -15.83
N PRO A 645 14.15 -2.19 -16.97
CA PRO A 645 15.41 -2.59 -17.57
C PRO A 645 16.34 -1.41 -17.93
N GLY A 646 15.78 -0.29 -18.39
CA GLY A 646 16.58 0.90 -18.70
C GLY A 646 17.21 1.48 -17.43
N ALA A 647 16.39 1.67 -16.38
CA ALA A 647 16.89 2.13 -15.08
C ALA A 647 17.90 1.15 -14.45
N ARG A 648 17.73 -0.17 -14.64
CA ARG A 648 18.71 -1.18 -14.21
C ARG A 648 20.05 -0.99 -14.89
N THR A 649 20.07 -0.88 -16.22
CA THR A 649 21.29 -0.67 -17.01
C THR A 649 22.00 0.61 -16.57
N GLU A 650 21.26 1.70 -16.32
CA GLU A 650 21.83 2.95 -15.81
C GLU A 650 22.49 2.77 -14.43
N VAL A 651 21.82 2.11 -13.48
CA VAL A 651 22.37 1.86 -12.14
C VAL A 651 23.58 0.93 -12.21
N ILE A 652 23.52 -0.15 -12.99
CA ILE A 652 24.65 -1.06 -13.23
C ILE A 652 25.84 -0.29 -13.80
N GLY A 653 25.62 0.58 -14.79
CA GLY A 653 26.66 1.42 -15.39
C GLY A 653 27.32 2.36 -14.38
N VAL A 654 26.54 2.96 -13.48
CA VAL A 654 27.07 3.77 -12.37
C VAL A 654 27.92 2.92 -11.42
N LEU A 655 27.43 1.76 -10.99
CA LEU A 655 28.16 0.88 -10.07
C LEU A 655 29.46 0.35 -10.69
N ALA A 656 29.42 -0.06 -11.96
CA ALA A 656 30.60 -0.46 -12.71
C ALA A 656 31.61 0.69 -12.85
N GLY A 657 31.14 1.93 -13.03
CA GLY A 657 31.98 3.12 -13.03
C GLY A 657 32.67 3.36 -11.68
N LEU A 658 31.93 3.27 -10.58
CA LEU A 658 32.47 3.42 -9.21
C LEU A 658 33.50 2.34 -8.89
N ARG A 659 33.21 1.09 -9.27
CA ARG A 659 34.14 -0.04 -9.12
C ARG A 659 35.45 0.20 -9.88
N ARG A 660 35.37 0.64 -11.14
CA ARG A 660 36.57 0.99 -11.94
C ARG A 660 37.38 2.13 -11.33
N ALA A 661 36.73 3.04 -10.59
CA ALA A 661 37.39 4.09 -9.83
C ALA A 661 38.01 3.59 -8.49
N GLY A 662 37.94 2.30 -8.18
CA GLY A 662 38.56 1.67 -7.03
C GLY A 662 37.65 1.51 -5.80
N MET A 663 36.35 1.78 -5.93
CA MET A 663 35.38 1.58 -4.83
C MET A 663 35.18 0.09 -4.53
N THR A 664 35.17 -0.27 -3.25
CA THR A 664 34.78 -1.62 -2.80
C THR A 664 33.25 -1.72 -2.77
N ILE A 665 32.67 -2.70 -3.45
CA ILE A 665 31.22 -2.85 -3.55
C ILE A 665 30.82 -4.26 -3.15
N VAL A 666 29.92 -4.36 -2.16
CA VAL A 666 29.25 -5.61 -1.78
C VAL A 666 27.79 -5.49 -2.18
N ILE A 667 27.33 -6.34 -3.10
CA ILE A 667 25.95 -6.39 -3.55
C ILE A 667 25.28 -7.62 -2.99
N ILE A 668 24.10 -7.44 -2.44
CA ILE A 668 23.19 -8.53 -2.08
C ILE A 668 22.10 -8.55 -3.15
N SER A 669 22.00 -9.65 -3.89
CA SER A 669 20.91 -9.81 -4.84
C SER A 669 20.64 -11.27 -5.20
N HIS A 670 19.45 -11.53 -5.73
CA HIS A 670 19.06 -12.80 -6.34
C HIS A 670 19.22 -12.82 -7.88
N ASP A 671 19.59 -11.70 -8.52
CA ASP A 671 19.71 -11.53 -9.97
C ASP A 671 21.19 -11.49 -10.40
N PHE A 672 21.76 -12.66 -10.72
CA PHE A 672 23.18 -12.81 -11.07
C PHE A 672 23.51 -12.31 -12.48
N ALA A 673 22.69 -12.66 -13.48
CA ALA A 673 22.99 -12.41 -14.89
C ALA A 673 23.23 -10.93 -15.20
N SER A 674 22.61 -10.04 -14.41
CA SER A 674 22.67 -8.59 -14.60
C SER A 674 23.89 -7.92 -13.93
N LEU A 675 24.66 -8.62 -13.08
CA LEU A 675 25.66 -8.00 -12.19
C LEU A 675 27.11 -8.43 -12.45
N GLY A 676 27.38 -9.26 -13.47
CA GLY A 676 28.73 -9.74 -13.79
C GLY A 676 29.76 -8.62 -14.03
N ASP A 677 29.34 -7.50 -14.62
CA ASP A 677 30.22 -6.34 -14.86
C ASP A 677 30.66 -5.62 -13.57
N VAL A 678 29.91 -5.81 -12.48
CA VAL A 678 30.15 -5.14 -11.18
C VAL A 678 30.76 -6.11 -10.17
N CYS A 679 30.42 -7.39 -10.20
CA CYS A 679 30.88 -8.35 -9.21
C CYS A 679 31.75 -9.44 -9.86
N ASP A 680 33.00 -9.56 -9.41
CA ASP A 680 33.94 -10.62 -9.79
C ASP A 680 33.91 -11.81 -8.84
N ARG A 681 33.47 -11.62 -7.60
CA ARG A 681 33.40 -12.68 -6.58
C ARG A 681 31.96 -12.94 -6.20
N ARG A 682 31.65 -14.20 -5.92
CA ARG A 682 30.31 -14.64 -5.50
C ARG A 682 30.39 -15.52 -4.26
N VAL A 683 29.43 -15.34 -3.36
CA VAL A 683 29.22 -16.23 -2.22
C VAL A 683 27.73 -16.53 -2.06
N HIS A 684 27.44 -17.76 -1.61
CA HIS A 684 26.09 -18.23 -1.38
C HIS A 684 25.79 -18.27 0.13
N LEU A 685 24.72 -17.60 0.53
CA LEU A 685 24.21 -17.61 1.89
C LEU A 685 22.93 -18.46 1.96
N VAL A 686 23.05 -19.64 2.57
CA VAL A 686 21.96 -20.61 2.71
C VAL A 686 21.72 -20.88 4.19
N ARG A 687 20.50 -20.61 4.67
CA ARG A 687 20.07 -20.82 6.07
C ARG A 687 21.07 -20.24 7.10
N GLY A 688 21.57 -19.03 6.83
CA GLY A 688 22.48 -18.32 7.74
C GLY A 688 23.94 -18.77 7.71
N VAL A 689 24.33 -19.68 6.81
CA VAL A 689 25.70 -20.16 6.64
C VAL A 689 26.19 -19.83 5.23
N LEU A 690 27.46 -19.45 5.09
CA LEU A 690 28.11 -19.33 3.79
C LEU A 690 28.54 -20.71 3.31
N THR A 691 28.09 -21.12 2.14
CA THR A 691 28.55 -22.36 1.51
C THR A 691 29.75 -22.04 0.62
N GLU A 692 30.90 -22.64 0.93
CA GLU A 692 32.09 -22.62 0.06
C GLU A 692 31.84 -23.51 -1.16
N GLY A 693 31.40 -22.88 -2.23
CA GLY A 693 31.21 -23.46 -3.56
C GLY A 693 30.94 -22.31 -4.52
N GLY A 694 32.00 -21.79 -5.15
CA GLY A 694 31.92 -20.73 -6.14
C GLY A 694 32.89 -19.55 -5.98
N THR A 695 34.16 -19.77 -5.64
CA THR A 695 35.22 -19.01 -6.34
C THR A 695 35.36 -19.60 -7.75
N ASP A 696 34.27 -19.57 -8.51
CA ASP A 696 34.28 -19.99 -9.90
C ASP A 696 34.83 -18.80 -10.68
N HIS A 697 36.12 -18.88 -11.03
CA HIS A 697 36.49 -18.33 -12.32
C HIS A 697 35.61 -19.02 -13.35
N VAL A 698 34.84 -18.22 -14.08
CA VAL A 698 33.82 -18.62 -15.06
C VAL A 698 34.30 -19.84 -15.86
N ASP A 699 33.74 -21.01 -15.55
CA ASP A 699 33.76 -22.18 -16.41
C ASP A 699 32.41 -22.90 -16.28
N ASP A 700 31.70 -23.00 -17.41
CA ASP A 700 30.34 -23.53 -17.51
C ASP A 700 30.31 -25.05 -17.30
N GLY A 701 29.78 -25.50 -16.15
CA GLY A 701 29.44 -26.90 -15.87
C GLY A 701 28.00 -27.03 -15.36
N PRO A 702 27.28 -28.13 -15.70
CA PRO A 702 25.84 -28.23 -15.45
C PRO A 702 25.55 -28.39 -13.96
N ALA A 703 24.40 -27.83 -13.55
CA ALA A 703 23.88 -27.80 -12.20
C ALA A 703 23.90 -29.19 -11.53
N LEU A 704 24.47 -29.25 -10.33
CA LEU A 704 24.37 -30.41 -9.44
C LEU A 704 22.90 -30.64 -9.05
N ASP A 705 22.41 -31.83 -9.37
CA ASP A 705 21.14 -32.39 -8.94
C ASP A 705 21.30 -32.81 -7.46
N ILE A 706 20.70 -32.05 -6.53
CA ILE A 706 20.72 -32.38 -5.10
C ILE A 706 19.29 -32.69 -4.67
N ASN A 707 18.99 -33.99 -4.64
CA ASN A 707 17.73 -34.56 -4.16
C ASN A 707 17.76 -34.60 -2.62
N PRO A 708 16.86 -33.89 -1.89
CA PRO A 708 16.85 -33.96 -0.44
C PRO A 708 15.90 -35.08 0.03
N HIS A 709 16.46 -36.18 0.53
CA HIS A 709 15.71 -37.08 1.40
C HIS A 709 15.31 -36.35 2.69
N GLU A 710 14.02 -36.36 2.98
CA GLU A 710 13.44 -35.95 4.27
C GLU A 710 14.05 -36.78 5.43
N PRO A 711 14.42 -36.16 6.56
CA PRO A 711 14.50 -36.88 7.82
C PRO A 711 13.11 -36.90 8.48
N GLU A 712 12.68 -38.09 8.88
CA GLU A 712 11.51 -38.34 9.73
C GLU A 712 11.44 -37.35 10.90
N VAL A 713 10.32 -36.61 10.99
CA VAL A 713 9.96 -35.84 12.17
C VAL A 713 9.50 -36.82 13.25
N THR A 714 10.36 -37.11 14.22
CA THR A 714 9.96 -37.77 15.46
C THR A 714 9.04 -36.85 16.26
N ASP A 715 7.84 -37.35 16.53
CA ASP A 715 6.79 -36.78 17.36
C ASP A 715 7.26 -36.66 18.83
N ALA A 716 7.74 -35.49 19.24
CA ALA A 716 7.86 -35.13 20.65
C ALA A 716 7.90 -33.61 20.85
N ALA A 717 6.90 -33.11 21.60
CA ALA A 717 6.80 -31.80 22.27
C ALA A 717 5.82 -30.78 21.65
N ARG A 718 4.52 -31.09 21.77
CA ARG A 718 3.46 -30.06 21.86
C ARG A 718 3.46 -29.46 23.28
N PRO A 719 3.55 -28.13 23.46
CA PRO A 719 3.23 -27.51 24.74
C PRO A 719 1.71 -27.39 24.89
N THR A 720 1.13 -28.26 25.72
CA THR A 720 -0.24 -28.11 26.24
C THR A 720 -0.33 -26.90 27.16
N LEU A 721 -1.09 -25.88 26.76
CA LEU A 721 -1.59 -24.83 27.65
C LEU A 721 -3.11 -24.69 27.51
N PHE A 722 -3.76 -24.62 28.68
CA PHE A 722 -5.19 -24.47 28.97
C PHE A 722 -6.11 -25.70 28.88
N ARG A 723 -6.03 -26.55 29.92
CA ARG A 723 -7.20 -27.27 30.43
C ARG A 723 -7.20 -27.29 31.97
N GLY A 724 -8.19 -26.66 32.58
CA GLY A 724 -8.51 -26.75 34.00
C GLY A 724 -9.51 -25.65 34.39
N LYS A 725 -10.64 -25.87 35.04
CA LYS A 725 -11.24 -27.06 35.66
C LYS A 725 -12.77 -26.86 35.63
N ARG A 726 -13.53 -27.90 35.31
CA ARG A 726 -14.89 -28.10 35.82
C ARG A 726 -14.86 -29.38 36.66
N SER A 727 -15.23 -29.28 37.92
CA SER A 727 -15.80 -30.38 38.69
C SER A 727 -16.31 -29.91 40.06
N HIS A 728 -17.62 -30.11 40.27
CA HIS A 728 -18.34 -30.39 41.52
C HIS A 728 -18.38 -29.32 42.62
N GLU A 729 -19.48 -28.56 42.68
CA GLU A 729 -20.68 -28.83 43.50
C GLU A 729 -21.93 -28.24 42.82
#